data_AF-A0A9D5UXV6-F1
#
_entry.id   AF-A0A9D5UXV6-F1
#
_cell.length_a   1.000
_cell.length_b   1.000
_cell.length_c   1.000
_cell.angle_alpha   90.00
_cell.angle_beta   90.00
_cell.angle_gamma   90.00
#
_symmetry.space_group_name_H-M   'P 1'
#
loop_
_entity.id
_entity.type
_entity.pdbx_description
1 polymer ?
#
loop_
_entity_poly.entity_id
_entity_poly.type
_entity_poly.pdbx_seq_one_letter_code
_entity_poly.pdbx_strand_id
1 'polypeptide(L)'
;MSQRLVGADASMDKLLKVVIFSGGRGASNIIRAFHEYARIDLLILVNAYDDGLSTGRLRAFIPGMLGPSDVRKNVINLTRTHDPGAAALRTILEHRFPDLTSREQALVCLNALVNRERDLPYPPLAAPYQSIKVQQINWISDYLRWFLDYEQIQRQQGVLFDYGDTSIGNLLFSGCFLACDRDFNRTTRVFQDRCEIFGRVLNITDGSNQVLVGFKENGTFLHNEAAIVGTHADNAKIEDLFLLADYLTPGERTRFDALPVAGRREFLAQRHIVPNPNPEAVQALEQADLIIYGPGTQHSSLYPSYMVAGIPEAVEGNEKAEKVFIGNITADHDIPAATVQELIERFFHYMSARGTRIPNRTRLITRVFVQESESEQIERSSTAYLPMNINDLHIDPKRVTIGDWEESAGRHSGDQIIAELLTLFKQLHEFTLQPHRFLVSIVVPAFNEVRTIRRVLQELIHLDFSALGVGKEIIVVDGGSRDGTLNEALQERFVRCFQLKGDHFGRGAALRLGASKAKGNIIVFFPADGEYVAADILKIVRPIVENQFQVVFGSRAIKCLNVDPVIKKIYGDRIFMYLVSKYGGLVLSFLSLLLFNRYLSDPLSSLKAFDAKLLHSLQLVSNGMDLDLEIIARVHQSNTYILELPIDYSPRTLAEGKKSTVSGGLQTLYRFIVCKLFPLKISS
;
A
#
# COMPACT_ATOMS: atom_id res chain seq x y z
N MET A 1 -22.24 41.06 15.50
CA MET A 1 -22.28 39.98 16.50
C MET A 1 -20.94 39.23 16.50
N SER A 2 -19.90 39.91 16.96
CA SER A 2 -18.61 39.30 17.28
C SER A 2 -18.66 38.82 18.72
N GLN A 3 -18.52 37.51 18.93
CA GLN A 3 -18.04 36.81 20.14
C GLN A 3 -18.60 35.39 20.14
N ARG A 4 -17.85 34.45 19.56
CA ARG A 4 -17.85 33.00 19.83
C ARG A 4 -16.65 32.38 19.10
N LEU A 5 -15.45 32.78 19.50
CA LEU A 5 -14.18 32.19 19.09
C LEU A 5 -13.26 32.16 20.31
N VAL A 6 -13.64 31.42 21.36
CA VAL A 6 -12.70 30.93 22.38
C VAL A 6 -13.23 29.59 22.86
N GLY A 7 -12.50 28.55 22.47
CA GLY A 7 -12.83 27.15 22.62
C GLY A 7 -12.16 26.36 21.49
N ALA A 8 -10.87 26.64 21.23
CA ALA A 8 -10.06 25.74 20.43
C ALA A 8 -9.95 24.45 21.25
N ASP A 9 -10.62 23.42 20.74
CA ASP A 9 -10.76 22.12 21.36
C ASP A 9 -9.38 21.50 21.57
N ALA A 10 -9.02 21.15 22.81
CA ALA A 10 -7.72 20.55 23.15
C ALA A 10 -7.50 19.19 22.44
N SER A 11 -8.54 18.64 21.81
CA SER A 11 -8.50 17.47 20.92
C SER A 11 -7.75 17.72 19.60
N MET A 12 -7.61 18.98 19.17
CA MET A 12 -7.06 19.36 17.86
C MET A 12 -5.52 19.31 17.78
N ASP A 13 -4.81 19.22 18.92
CA ASP A 13 -3.34 19.18 18.99
C ASP A 13 -2.76 17.77 19.24
N LYS A 14 -3.59 16.75 19.48
CA LYS A 14 -3.08 15.39 19.74
C LYS A 14 -2.53 14.77 18.46
N LEU A 15 -1.28 14.30 18.48
CA LEU A 15 -0.71 13.42 17.45
C LEU A 15 -1.16 11.98 17.71
N LEU A 16 -1.53 11.27 16.63
CA LEU A 16 -1.85 9.85 16.69
C LEU A 16 -0.55 9.05 16.81
N LYS A 17 -0.35 8.34 17.93
CA LYS A 17 0.83 7.50 18.13
C LYS A 17 0.63 6.13 17.50
N VAL A 18 1.35 5.85 16.43
CA VAL A 18 1.27 4.59 15.68
C VAL A 18 2.57 3.81 15.86
N VAL A 19 2.47 2.58 16.35
CA VAL A 19 3.59 1.64 16.43
C VAL A 19 3.38 0.51 15.43
N ILE A 20 4.35 0.24 14.57
CA ILE A 20 4.29 -0.87 13.61
C ILE A 20 5.42 -1.86 13.86
N PHE A 21 5.07 -3.13 14.05
CA PHE A 21 6.03 -4.23 13.98
C PHE A 21 6.33 -4.51 12.52
N SER A 22 7.60 -4.49 12.13
CA SER A 22 8.02 -4.67 10.75
C SER A 22 9.30 -5.48 10.62
N GLY A 23 9.46 -6.09 9.43
CA GLY A 23 10.73 -6.61 8.94
C GLY A 23 11.32 -5.69 7.88
N GLY A 24 12.08 -6.25 6.94
CA GLY A 24 12.78 -5.46 5.94
C GLY A 24 11.91 -4.81 4.84
N ARG A 25 10.92 -5.52 4.28
CA ARG A 25 10.19 -5.05 3.07
C ARG A 25 8.67 -5.22 3.10
N GLY A 26 8.14 -6.15 3.88
CA GLY A 26 6.72 -6.53 3.82
C GLY A 26 5.74 -5.38 4.05
N ALA A 27 6.04 -4.48 4.99
CA ALA A 27 5.19 -3.33 5.30
C ALA A 27 5.59 -2.03 4.58
N SER A 28 6.51 -2.07 3.60
CA SER A 28 7.10 -0.84 3.00
C SER A 28 6.06 0.11 2.39
N ASN A 29 5.04 -0.42 1.70
CA ASN A 29 3.96 0.38 1.12
C ASN A 29 3.09 1.04 2.21
N ILE A 30 2.78 0.30 3.28
CA ILE A 30 2.01 0.80 4.43
C ILE A 30 2.78 1.92 5.14
N ILE A 31 4.07 1.70 5.39
CA ILE A 31 4.95 2.68 6.03
C ILE A 31 5.01 3.98 5.22
N ARG A 32 5.19 3.89 3.90
CA ARG A 32 5.27 5.08 3.02
C ARG A 32 3.97 5.85 2.96
N ALA A 33 2.83 5.16 2.98
CA ALA A 33 1.52 5.81 2.95
C ALA A 33 1.27 6.69 4.18
N PHE A 34 1.94 6.45 5.31
CA PHE A 34 1.85 7.32 6.49
C PHE A 34 2.49 8.71 6.30
N HIS A 35 3.41 8.86 5.33
CA HIS A 35 4.09 10.12 5.03
C HIS A 35 3.11 11.27 4.73
N GLU A 36 1.97 10.94 4.14
CA GLU A 36 0.95 11.90 3.71
C GLU A 36 0.12 12.49 4.87
N TYR A 37 0.35 12.02 6.10
CA TYR A 37 -0.47 12.36 7.27
C TYR A 37 0.36 13.07 8.36
N ALA A 38 0.38 14.39 8.31
CA ALA A 38 1.16 15.25 9.22
C ALA A 38 0.83 15.11 10.73
N ARG A 39 -0.28 14.46 11.09
CA ARG A 39 -0.72 14.28 12.49
C ARG A 39 -0.46 12.89 13.06
N ILE A 40 0.46 12.14 12.46
CA ILE A 40 0.83 10.78 12.89
C ILE A 40 2.28 10.79 13.39
N ASP A 41 2.50 10.33 14.63
CA ASP A 41 3.82 9.99 15.16
C ASP A 41 4.03 8.49 14.95
N LEU A 42 4.79 8.15 13.90
CA LEU A 42 5.05 6.77 13.49
C LEU A 42 6.34 6.25 14.10
N LEU A 43 6.26 5.13 14.81
CA LEU A 43 7.39 4.35 15.28
C LEU A 43 7.38 2.95 14.65
N ILE A 44 8.49 2.55 14.05
CA ILE A 44 8.72 1.21 13.52
C ILE A 44 9.59 0.42 14.52
N LEU A 45 9.10 -0.75 14.94
CA LEU A 45 9.86 -1.72 15.72
C LEU A 45 10.35 -2.83 14.79
N VAL A 46 11.66 -3.08 14.82
CA VAL A 46 12.31 -4.15 14.06
C VAL A 46 13.19 -4.98 14.99
N ASN A 47 13.34 -6.27 14.71
CA ASN A 47 14.49 -7.02 15.23
C ASN A 47 15.67 -6.88 14.27
N ALA A 48 16.88 -7.19 14.75
CA ALA A 48 18.11 -7.08 13.96
C ALA A 48 18.89 -8.40 13.91
N TYR A 49 18.18 -9.54 13.84
CA TYR A 49 18.81 -10.87 13.83
C TYR A 49 19.17 -11.40 12.44
N ASP A 50 18.91 -10.63 11.37
CA ASP A 50 19.32 -10.94 9.99
C ASP A 50 20.83 -11.26 9.92
N ASP A 51 21.17 -12.42 9.38
CA ASP A 51 22.53 -12.82 9.03
C ASP A 51 22.66 -13.36 7.60
N GLY A 52 21.70 -13.04 6.73
CA GLY A 52 21.76 -13.36 5.31
C GLY A 52 22.75 -12.52 4.52
N LEU A 53 23.36 -13.14 3.49
CA LEU A 53 24.12 -12.46 2.43
C LEU A 53 25.17 -11.48 2.98
N SER A 54 25.15 -10.22 2.54
CA SER A 54 26.07 -9.17 2.99
C SER A 54 25.86 -8.74 4.44
N THR A 55 24.66 -8.92 5.01
CA THR A 55 24.40 -8.68 6.44
C THR A 55 25.24 -9.65 7.27
N GLY A 56 25.17 -10.95 6.97
CA GLY A 56 25.95 -11.99 7.66
C GLY A 56 27.45 -11.77 7.55
N ARG A 57 27.94 -11.41 6.36
CA ARG A 57 29.36 -11.07 6.15
C ARG A 57 29.82 -9.93 7.07
N LEU A 58 29.02 -8.87 7.20
CA LEU A 58 29.36 -7.76 8.09
C LEU A 58 29.32 -8.14 9.57
N ARG A 59 28.35 -8.96 10.00
CA ARG A 59 28.28 -9.46 11.39
C ARG A 59 29.49 -10.33 11.74
N ALA A 60 29.91 -11.19 10.82
CA ALA A 60 31.11 -12.00 10.98
C ALA A 60 32.40 -11.15 11.00
N PHE A 61 32.45 -10.09 10.17
CA PHE A 61 33.60 -9.20 10.07
C PHE A 61 33.72 -8.21 11.25
N ILE A 62 32.60 -7.82 11.86
CA ILE A 62 32.53 -6.91 13.00
C ILE A 62 31.86 -7.62 14.19
N PRO A 63 32.64 -8.29 15.06
CA PRO A 63 32.10 -9.03 16.19
C PRO A 63 31.21 -8.17 17.09
N GLY A 64 30.08 -8.75 17.51
CA GLY A 64 29.06 -8.10 18.36
C GLY A 64 28.05 -7.24 17.62
N MET A 65 28.18 -7.06 16.30
CA MET A 65 27.20 -6.30 15.52
C MET A 65 25.96 -7.13 15.20
N LEU A 66 24.78 -6.57 15.42
CA LEU A 66 23.51 -7.08 14.90
C LEU A 66 23.35 -6.73 13.40
N GLY A 67 22.36 -7.32 12.74
CA GLY A 67 22.10 -7.12 11.32
C GLY A 67 21.58 -5.71 10.97
N PRO A 68 22.33 -4.87 10.22
CA PRO A 68 21.89 -3.50 9.90
C PRO A 68 20.76 -3.41 8.88
N SER A 69 20.52 -4.47 8.11
CA SER A 69 19.71 -4.41 6.88
C SER A 69 18.26 -4.00 7.11
N ASP A 70 17.59 -4.55 8.12
CA ASP A 70 16.16 -4.26 8.35
C ASP A 70 15.94 -2.87 8.96
N VAL A 71 16.85 -2.43 9.85
CA VAL A 71 16.88 -1.03 10.31
C VAL A 71 17.07 -0.09 9.12
N ARG A 72 18.09 -0.33 8.29
CA ARG A 72 18.40 0.51 7.13
C ARG A 72 17.23 0.58 6.14
N LYS A 73 16.61 -0.55 5.80
CA LYS A 73 15.46 -0.58 4.86
C LYS A 73 14.28 0.24 5.40
N ASN A 74 14.00 0.17 6.71
CA ASN A 74 12.94 0.96 7.32
C ASN A 74 13.27 2.45 7.41
N VAL A 75 14.52 2.81 7.73
CA VAL A 75 15.00 4.20 7.64
C VAL A 75 14.80 4.74 6.22
N ILE A 76 15.16 3.96 5.20
CA ILE A 76 14.95 4.33 3.80
C ILE A 76 13.45 4.53 3.48
N ASN A 77 12.56 3.66 3.97
CA ASN A 77 11.12 3.80 3.73
C ASN A 77 10.52 5.06 4.36
N LEU A 78 11.18 5.63 5.37
CA LEU A 78 10.78 6.86 6.06
C LEU A 78 11.45 8.12 5.51
N THR A 79 12.30 8.01 4.47
CA THR A 79 12.86 9.18 3.78
C THR A 79 11.78 9.92 2.99
N ARG A 80 11.81 11.26 3.01
CA ARG A 80 10.81 12.09 2.34
C ARG A 80 10.96 11.99 0.82
N THR A 81 9.98 11.39 0.15
CA THR A 81 10.03 11.10 -1.30
C THR A 81 9.99 12.35 -2.19
N HIS A 82 9.43 13.45 -1.71
CA HIS A 82 9.32 14.71 -2.45
C HIS A 82 10.55 15.63 -2.32
N ASP A 83 11.50 15.34 -1.41
CA ASP A 83 12.77 16.07 -1.30
C ASP A 83 13.81 15.42 -2.23
N PRO A 84 14.29 16.11 -3.30
CA PRO A 84 15.28 15.56 -4.21
C PRO A 84 16.57 15.09 -3.52
N GLY A 85 16.99 15.77 -2.44
CA GLY A 85 18.17 15.39 -1.67
C GLY A 85 17.94 14.11 -0.86
N ALA A 86 16.74 13.92 -0.30
CA ALA A 86 16.37 12.69 0.39
C ALA A 86 16.23 11.51 -0.59
N ALA A 87 15.64 11.75 -1.77
CA ALA A 87 15.56 10.75 -2.83
C ALA A 87 16.96 10.31 -3.30
N ALA A 88 17.89 11.26 -3.45
CA ALA A 88 19.27 10.97 -3.81
C ALA A 88 20.02 10.22 -2.70
N LEU A 89 19.85 10.61 -1.44
CA LEU A 89 20.43 9.89 -0.30
C LEU A 89 19.92 8.44 -0.26
N ARG A 90 18.63 8.24 -0.48
CA ARG A 90 18.03 6.91 -0.58
C ARG A 90 18.71 6.07 -1.66
N THR A 91 18.96 6.62 -2.86
CA THR A 91 19.68 5.90 -3.92
C THR A 91 21.07 5.46 -3.46
N ILE A 92 21.82 6.33 -2.76
CA ILE A 92 23.14 5.99 -2.22
C ILE A 92 23.05 4.87 -1.17
N LEU A 93 22.07 4.95 -0.24
CA LEU A 93 21.89 3.95 0.82
C LEU A 93 21.39 2.59 0.32
N GLU A 94 20.63 2.57 -0.78
CA GLU A 94 20.14 1.36 -1.44
C GLU A 94 21.20 0.72 -2.36
N HIS A 95 22.16 1.51 -2.86
CA HIS A 95 23.16 1.04 -3.82
C HIS A 95 23.94 -0.16 -3.30
N ARG A 96 23.99 -1.20 -4.12
CA ARG A 96 24.73 -2.44 -3.87
C ARG A 96 25.83 -2.59 -4.90
N PHE A 97 27.00 -2.98 -4.43
CA PHE A 97 28.07 -3.39 -5.32
C PHE A 97 27.66 -4.68 -6.07
N PRO A 98 28.00 -4.82 -7.37
CA PRO A 98 27.85 -6.08 -8.09
C PRO A 98 28.50 -7.26 -7.34
N ASP A 99 27.96 -8.47 -7.50
CA ASP A 99 28.39 -9.67 -6.77
C ASP A 99 29.89 -9.96 -6.88
N LEU A 100 30.51 -9.70 -8.03
CA LEU A 100 31.93 -9.95 -8.30
C LEU A 100 32.82 -8.71 -8.14
N THR A 101 32.42 -7.75 -7.30
CA THR A 101 33.18 -6.51 -7.10
C THR A 101 34.46 -6.77 -6.31
N SER A 102 35.61 -6.47 -6.91
CA SER A 102 36.89 -6.53 -6.21
C SER A 102 37.03 -5.39 -5.20
N ARG A 103 37.89 -5.57 -4.19
CA ARG A 103 38.22 -4.48 -3.23
C ARG A 103 38.70 -3.21 -3.95
N GLU A 104 39.55 -3.35 -4.95
CA GLU A 104 40.07 -2.19 -5.70
C GLU A 104 38.94 -1.42 -6.38
N GLN A 105 37.98 -2.13 -6.98
CA GLN A 105 36.80 -1.53 -7.61
C GLN A 105 35.89 -0.84 -6.58
N ALA A 106 35.66 -1.47 -5.43
CA ALA A 106 34.86 -0.87 -4.36
C ALA A 106 35.54 0.40 -3.82
N LEU A 107 36.86 0.37 -3.62
CA LEU A 107 37.63 1.49 -3.09
C LEU A 107 37.66 2.71 -4.00
N VAL A 108 37.55 2.56 -5.32
CA VAL A 108 37.39 3.71 -6.23
C VAL A 108 36.18 4.56 -5.82
N CYS A 109 35.05 3.92 -5.54
CA CYS A 109 33.85 4.60 -5.09
C CYS A 109 33.97 5.08 -3.63
N LEU A 110 34.39 4.20 -2.73
CA LEU A 110 34.41 4.51 -1.29
C LEU A 110 35.41 5.60 -0.93
N ASN A 111 36.62 5.59 -1.51
CA ASN A 111 37.61 6.64 -1.26
C ASN A 111 37.14 8.00 -1.80
N ALA A 112 36.51 8.03 -2.97
CA ALA A 112 35.97 9.28 -3.52
C ALA A 112 34.88 9.87 -2.61
N LEU A 113 34.00 9.03 -2.05
CA LEU A 113 33.01 9.45 -1.04
C LEU A 113 33.68 9.95 0.25
N VAL A 114 34.71 9.26 0.73
CA VAL A 114 35.49 9.65 1.93
C VAL A 114 36.23 10.96 1.73
N ASN A 115 36.80 11.19 0.54
CA ASN A 115 37.52 12.40 0.17
C ASN A 115 36.59 13.56 -0.20
N ARG A 116 35.28 13.32 -0.25
CA ARG A 116 34.26 14.31 -0.62
C ARG A 116 34.49 14.87 -2.03
N GLU A 117 34.89 14.00 -2.95
CA GLU A 117 35.18 14.36 -4.34
C GLU A 117 33.91 14.80 -5.06
N ARG A 118 33.93 15.98 -5.68
CA ARG A 118 32.76 16.54 -6.38
C ARG A 118 32.32 15.67 -7.56
N ASP A 119 33.29 15.13 -8.29
CA ASP A 119 33.07 14.30 -9.46
C ASP A 119 33.39 12.84 -9.12
N LEU A 120 32.38 12.08 -8.69
CA LEU A 120 32.57 10.68 -8.32
C LEU A 120 32.97 9.84 -9.56
N PRO A 121 34.11 9.12 -9.53
CA PRO A 121 34.52 8.20 -10.59
C PRO A 121 33.74 6.87 -10.51
N TYR A 122 32.44 6.95 -10.25
CA TYR A 122 31.54 5.81 -10.12
C TYR A 122 30.17 6.17 -10.70
N PRO A 123 29.94 5.86 -12.00
CA PRO A 123 28.77 6.33 -12.74
C PRO A 123 27.41 6.11 -12.07
N PRO A 124 27.13 4.96 -11.41
CA PRO A 124 25.84 4.74 -10.76
C PRO A 124 25.48 5.76 -9.67
N LEU A 125 26.47 6.41 -9.05
CA LEU A 125 26.26 7.33 -7.92
C LEU A 125 26.63 8.78 -8.21
N ALA A 126 27.19 9.08 -9.39
CA ALA A 126 27.63 10.43 -9.73
C ALA A 126 26.50 11.47 -9.64
N ALA A 127 25.35 11.22 -10.29
CA ALA A 127 24.21 12.14 -10.26
C ALA A 127 23.51 12.22 -8.88
N PRO A 128 23.21 11.10 -8.19
CA PRO A 128 22.68 11.15 -6.82
C PRO A 128 23.59 11.93 -5.86
N TYR A 129 24.90 11.71 -5.93
CA TYR A 129 25.84 12.37 -5.01
C TYR A 129 25.90 13.89 -5.19
N GLN A 130 25.70 14.40 -6.40
CA GLN A 130 25.60 15.84 -6.65
C GLN A 130 24.33 16.48 -6.07
N SER A 131 23.31 15.66 -5.76
CA SER A 131 21.99 16.11 -5.30
C SER A 131 21.82 16.06 -3.78
N ILE A 132 22.73 15.40 -3.05
CA ILE A 132 22.68 15.33 -1.57
C ILE A 132 23.23 16.60 -0.90
N LYS A 133 22.79 16.85 0.33
CA LYS A 133 23.17 18.03 1.12
C LYS A 133 24.62 17.93 1.59
N VAL A 134 25.30 19.06 1.79
CA VAL A 134 26.68 19.11 2.33
C VAL A 134 26.80 18.39 3.68
N GLN A 135 25.79 18.52 4.54
CA GLN A 135 25.76 17.81 5.82
C GLN A 135 25.71 16.28 5.61
N GLN A 136 25.01 15.82 4.57
CA GLN A 136 24.95 14.40 4.21
C GLN A 136 26.30 13.89 3.70
N ILE A 137 26.96 14.66 2.84
CA ILE A 137 28.32 14.36 2.37
C ILE A 137 29.30 14.20 3.55
N ASN A 138 29.20 15.07 4.55
CA ASN A 138 30.11 15.05 5.71
C ASN A 138 29.96 13.75 6.52
N TRP A 139 28.74 13.38 6.94
CA TRP A 139 28.58 12.18 7.75
C TRP A 139 28.79 10.89 6.96
N ILE A 140 28.49 10.88 5.65
CA ILE A 140 28.82 9.75 4.76
C ILE A 140 30.34 9.55 4.74
N SER A 141 31.10 10.62 4.53
CA SER A 141 32.56 10.61 4.55
C SER A 141 33.10 10.10 5.89
N ASP A 142 32.54 10.57 7.00
CA ASP A 142 33.03 10.23 8.34
C ASP A 142 32.75 8.76 8.70
N TYR A 143 31.54 8.25 8.46
CA TYR A 143 31.22 6.84 8.77
C TYR A 143 31.90 5.86 7.81
N LEU A 144 32.04 6.18 6.53
CA LEU A 144 32.83 5.33 5.63
C LEU A 144 34.30 5.28 6.06
N ARG A 145 34.87 6.40 6.54
CA ARG A 145 36.23 6.42 7.07
C ARG A 145 36.38 5.45 8.26
N TRP A 146 35.46 5.49 9.22
CA TRP A 146 35.44 4.52 10.34
C TRP A 146 35.42 3.06 9.87
N PHE A 147 34.60 2.74 8.86
CA PHE A 147 34.55 1.39 8.30
C PHE A 147 35.86 1.00 7.60
N LEU A 148 36.41 1.88 6.76
CA LEU A 148 37.63 1.61 5.99
C LEU A 148 38.87 1.50 6.89
N ASP A 149 38.96 2.32 7.94
CA ASP A 149 40.05 2.25 8.93
C ASP A 149 40.01 0.90 9.65
N TYR A 150 38.82 0.44 10.04
CA TYR A 150 38.63 -0.89 10.62
C TYR A 150 38.95 -2.01 9.63
N GLU A 151 38.51 -1.90 8.37
CA GLU A 151 38.83 -2.89 7.33
C GLU A 151 40.33 -3.01 7.10
N GLN A 152 41.04 -1.88 7.10
CA GLN A 152 42.49 -1.85 6.94
C GLN A 152 43.21 -2.54 8.10
N ILE A 153 42.77 -2.31 9.34
CA ILE A 153 43.31 -3.00 10.53
C ILE A 153 43.09 -4.51 10.42
N GLN A 154 41.88 -4.95 10.07
CA GLN A 154 41.57 -6.37 9.94
C GLN A 154 42.36 -7.04 8.81
N ARG A 155 42.54 -6.32 7.70
CA ARG A 155 43.36 -6.78 6.57
C ARG A 155 44.81 -6.99 6.96
N GLN A 156 45.39 -6.13 7.80
CA GLN A 156 46.75 -6.30 8.34
C GLN A 156 46.88 -7.57 9.20
N GLN A 157 45.77 -8.04 9.77
CA GLN A 157 45.68 -9.30 10.53
C GLN A 157 45.31 -10.51 9.66
N GLY A 158 45.24 -10.34 8.33
CA GLY A 158 44.90 -11.40 7.39
C GLY A 158 43.41 -11.67 7.22
N VAL A 159 42.53 -10.87 7.83
CA VAL A 159 41.08 -11.00 7.69
C VAL A 159 40.61 -10.10 6.56
N LEU A 160 40.08 -10.69 5.50
CA LEU A 160 39.63 -9.97 4.30
C LEU A 160 38.11 -9.76 4.33
N PHE A 161 37.65 -8.60 3.87
CA PHE A 161 36.24 -8.31 3.65
C PHE A 161 35.87 -8.44 2.17
N ASP A 162 34.73 -9.09 1.90
CA ASP A 162 34.15 -9.23 0.57
C ASP A 162 33.05 -8.17 0.35
N TYR A 163 33.29 -7.30 -0.64
CA TYR A 163 32.40 -6.20 -0.99
C TYR A 163 31.25 -6.60 -1.92
N GLY A 164 31.27 -7.79 -2.52
CA GLY A 164 30.21 -8.29 -3.41
C GLY A 164 28.83 -8.23 -2.75
N ASP A 165 27.80 -7.80 -3.50
CA ASP A 165 26.40 -7.62 -3.02
C ASP A 165 26.26 -6.82 -1.71
N THR A 166 27.26 -6.00 -1.36
CA THR A 166 27.21 -5.22 -0.13
C THR A 166 26.61 -3.86 -0.43
N SER A 167 25.57 -3.48 0.31
CA SER A 167 24.98 -2.16 0.17
C SER A 167 25.85 -1.10 0.84
N ILE A 168 26.07 0.03 0.20
CA ILE A 168 26.80 1.18 0.79
C ILE A 168 26.15 1.61 2.10
N GLY A 169 24.83 1.62 2.19
CA GLY A 169 24.15 1.96 3.44
C GLY A 169 24.46 0.99 4.59
N ASN A 170 24.75 -0.29 4.32
CA ASN A 170 25.18 -1.23 5.38
C ASN A 170 26.62 -0.93 5.81
N LEU A 171 27.52 -0.59 4.87
CA LEU A 171 28.88 -0.14 5.21
C LEU A 171 28.86 1.12 6.06
N LEU A 172 28.01 2.09 5.70
CA LEU A 172 27.78 3.32 6.46
C LEU A 172 27.25 3.03 7.86
N PHE A 173 26.26 2.14 7.98
CA PHE A 173 25.72 1.74 9.29
C PHE A 173 26.81 1.07 10.14
N SER A 174 27.60 0.17 9.56
CA SER A 174 28.73 -0.47 10.24
C SER A 174 29.80 0.52 10.67
N GLY A 175 30.11 1.53 9.86
CA GLY A 175 30.99 2.63 10.24
C GLY A 175 30.43 3.47 11.39
N CYS A 176 29.12 3.78 11.36
CA CYS A 176 28.42 4.44 12.44
C CYS A 176 28.44 3.60 13.74
N PHE A 177 28.32 2.27 13.62
CA PHE A 177 28.41 1.34 14.74
C PHE A 177 29.76 1.37 15.44
N LEU A 178 30.84 1.37 14.65
CA LEU A 178 32.20 1.53 15.15
C LEU A 178 32.39 2.90 15.83
N ALA A 179 31.82 3.96 15.26
CA ALA A 179 31.86 5.31 15.83
C ALA A 179 31.02 5.49 17.10
N CYS A 180 30.03 4.64 17.32
CA CYS A 180 29.12 4.67 18.48
C CYS A 180 29.52 3.66 19.57
N ASP A 181 30.82 3.36 19.69
CA ASP A 181 31.36 2.45 20.71
C ASP A 181 30.74 1.04 20.65
N ARG A 182 30.31 0.59 19.46
CA ARG A 182 29.64 -0.69 19.23
C ARG A 182 28.28 -0.84 19.96
N ASP A 183 27.61 0.27 20.26
CA ASP A 183 26.22 0.27 20.76
C ASP A 183 25.24 0.31 19.58
N PHE A 184 24.54 -0.80 19.33
CA PHE A 184 23.62 -0.92 18.19
C PHE A 184 22.39 0.00 18.29
N ASN A 185 21.87 0.20 19.50
CA ASN A 185 20.69 1.05 19.71
C ASN A 185 21.05 2.53 19.56
N ARG A 186 22.19 2.96 20.11
CA ARG A 186 22.74 4.30 19.85
C ARG A 186 23.04 4.51 18.38
N THR A 187 23.60 3.51 17.70
CA THR A 187 23.86 3.56 16.24
C THR A 187 22.56 3.77 15.46
N THR A 188 21.50 3.04 15.80
CA THR A 188 20.19 3.17 15.16
C THR A 188 19.62 4.59 15.33
N ARG A 189 19.72 5.20 16.52
CA ARG A 189 19.32 6.60 16.76
C ARG A 189 20.17 7.58 15.95
N VAL A 190 21.49 7.48 16.04
CA VAL A 190 22.40 8.39 15.34
C VAL A 190 22.23 8.29 13.83
N PHE A 191 22.15 7.08 13.27
CA PHE A 191 22.04 6.85 11.84
C PHE A 191 20.71 7.38 11.26
N GLN A 192 19.59 7.15 11.95
CA GLN A 192 18.29 7.63 11.47
C GLN A 192 18.19 9.16 11.52
N ASP A 193 18.74 9.79 12.55
CA ASP A 193 18.77 11.26 12.68
C ASP A 193 19.52 11.90 11.51
N ARG A 194 20.62 11.27 11.07
CA ARG A 194 21.39 11.72 9.88
C ARG A 194 20.63 11.60 8.57
N CYS A 195 19.63 10.73 8.51
CA CYS A 195 18.81 10.49 7.32
C CYS A 195 17.59 11.41 7.22
N GLU A 196 17.33 12.27 8.23
CA GLU A 196 16.25 13.26 8.23
C GLU A 196 14.86 12.66 7.93
N ILE A 197 14.59 11.47 8.50
CA ILE A 197 13.38 10.69 8.22
C ILE A 197 12.13 11.27 8.89
N PHE A 198 10.94 10.90 8.38
CA PHE A 198 9.66 11.09 9.09
C PHE A 198 9.39 9.90 10.02
N GLY A 199 9.10 10.14 11.29
CA GLY A 199 8.93 9.06 12.27
C GLY A 199 10.25 8.51 12.79
N ARG A 200 10.22 7.31 13.38
CA ARG A 200 11.35 6.69 14.07
C ARG A 200 11.46 5.19 13.80
N VAL A 201 12.67 4.66 13.88
CA VAL A 201 12.95 3.21 13.85
C VAL A 201 13.69 2.83 15.13
N LEU A 202 13.23 1.79 15.82
CA LEU A 202 13.92 1.22 16.97
C LEU A 202 14.17 -0.27 16.75
N ASN A 203 15.36 -0.72 17.11
CA ASN A 203 15.57 -2.12 17.44
C ASN A 203 14.75 -2.43 18.71
N ILE A 204 13.98 -3.52 18.66
CA ILE A 204 13.06 -3.90 19.73
C ILE A 204 13.77 -4.45 20.97
N THR A 205 15.04 -4.86 20.84
CA THR A 205 15.83 -5.44 21.93
C THR A 205 16.85 -4.47 22.52
N ASP A 206 17.47 -4.85 23.63
CA ASP A 206 18.57 -4.10 24.26
C ASP A 206 19.83 -3.95 23.39
N GLY A 207 19.88 -4.60 22.22
CA GLY A 207 21.00 -4.56 21.29
C GLY A 207 22.02 -5.68 21.51
N SER A 208 21.77 -6.62 22.42
CA SER A 208 22.60 -7.81 22.59
C SER A 208 22.60 -8.68 21.32
N ASN A 209 23.79 -9.10 20.89
CA ASN A 209 23.94 -9.97 19.73
C ASN A 209 23.45 -11.39 20.07
N GLN A 210 22.57 -11.92 19.23
CA GLN A 210 22.03 -13.28 19.36
C GLN A 210 21.87 -13.89 17.96
N VAL A 211 21.75 -15.22 17.92
CA VAL A 211 21.56 -15.98 16.69
C VAL A 211 20.15 -16.55 16.68
N LEU A 212 19.39 -16.19 15.65
CA LEU A 212 18.07 -16.76 15.40
C LEU A 212 18.23 -18.10 14.67
N VAL A 213 17.65 -19.15 15.25
CA VAL A 213 17.64 -20.50 14.68
C VAL A 213 16.22 -21.05 14.64
N GLY A 214 15.96 -21.96 13.71
CA GLY A 214 14.66 -22.59 13.52
C GLY A 214 14.71 -24.10 13.66
N PHE A 215 13.58 -24.70 14.03
CA PHE A 215 13.41 -26.14 14.10
C PHE A 215 12.14 -26.53 13.35
N LYS A 216 12.25 -27.46 12.39
CA LYS A 216 11.12 -27.93 11.57
C LYS A 216 10.45 -29.15 12.19
N GLU A 217 9.18 -29.39 11.86
CA GLU A 217 8.37 -30.52 12.38
C GLU A 217 8.98 -31.90 12.06
N ASN A 218 9.76 -32.00 10.98
CA ASN A 218 10.48 -33.23 10.62
C ASN A 218 11.82 -33.40 11.36
N GLY A 219 12.15 -32.51 12.30
CA GLY A 219 13.39 -32.52 13.08
C GLY A 219 14.60 -31.86 12.41
N THR A 220 14.40 -31.19 11.27
CA THR A 220 15.45 -30.42 10.59
C THR A 220 15.78 -29.16 11.37
N PHE A 221 17.08 -28.87 11.51
CA PHE A 221 17.58 -27.66 12.16
C PHE A 221 18.02 -26.61 11.15
N LEU A 222 17.49 -25.41 11.30
CA LEU A 222 17.83 -24.22 10.53
C LEU A 222 18.79 -23.38 11.39
N HIS A 223 20.05 -23.34 10.99
CA HIS A 223 21.16 -22.92 11.86
C HIS A 223 21.38 -21.42 11.97
N ASN A 224 20.61 -20.63 11.22
CA ASN A 224 20.68 -19.18 11.16
C ASN A 224 19.40 -18.59 10.53
N GLU A 225 19.29 -17.26 10.50
CA GLU A 225 18.15 -16.56 9.90
C GLU A 225 18.11 -16.79 8.38
N ALA A 226 19.28 -16.79 7.74
CA ALA A 226 19.37 -17.07 6.31
C ALA A 226 18.77 -18.44 5.91
N ALA A 227 18.96 -19.46 6.75
CA ALA A 227 18.39 -20.79 6.55
C ALA A 227 16.88 -20.84 6.83
N ILE A 228 16.35 -19.93 7.65
CA ILE A 228 14.91 -19.81 7.90
C ILE A 228 14.20 -19.31 6.64
N VAL A 229 14.71 -18.23 6.04
CA VAL A 229 14.10 -17.57 4.86
C VAL A 229 14.48 -18.24 3.54
N GLY A 230 15.54 -19.06 3.54
CA GLY A 230 16.05 -19.75 2.36
C GLY A 230 15.09 -20.77 1.76
N THR A 231 15.38 -21.20 0.53
CA THR A 231 14.61 -22.26 -0.14
C THR A 231 14.85 -23.61 0.52
N HIS A 232 13.78 -24.26 0.96
CA HIS A 232 13.82 -25.58 1.58
C HIS A 232 13.62 -26.69 0.55
N ALA A 233 14.39 -27.79 0.67
CA ALA A 233 14.22 -28.96 -0.20
C ALA A 233 12.96 -29.77 0.12
N ASP A 234 12.40 -29.57 1.31
CA ASP A 234 11.21 -30.25 1.81
C ASP A 234 10.14 -29.24 2.25
N ASN A 235 8.88 -29.68 2.23
CA ASN A 235 7.72 -28.86 2.59
C ASN A 235 7.37 -28.90 4.10
N ALA A 236 8.23 -29.46 4.96
CA ALA A 236 7.93 -29.46 6.39
C ALA A 236 7.93 -28.03 6.91
N LYS A 237 7.04 -27.75 7.87
CA LYS A 237 6.88 -26.41 8.42
C LYS A 237 7.88 -26.16 9.54
N ILE A 238 8.17 -24.89 9.78
CA ILE A 238 8.93 -24.48 10.97
C ILE A 238 8.01 -24.68 12.18
N GLU A 239 8.42 -25.57 13.08
CA GLU A 239 7.70 -25.87 14.33
C GLU A 239 7.93 -24.78 15.36
N ASP A 240 9.17 -24.29 15.52
CA ASP A 240 9.51 -23.33 16.57
C ASP A 240 10.81 -22.56 16.26
N LEU A 241 11.00 -21.45 16.96
CA LEU A 241 12.16 -20.56 16.85
C LEU A 241 12.88 -20.43 18.19
N PHE A 242 14.19 -20.26 18.11
CA PHE A 242 15.05 -20.10 19.27
C PHE A 242 16.07 -19.00 19.01
N LEU A 243 16.31 -18.18 20.02
CA LEU A 243 17.45 -17.27 20.08
C LEU A 243 18.55 -17.90 20.94
N LEU A 244 19.76 -18.00 20.39
CA LEU A 244 20.96 -18.52 21.07
C LEU A 244 21.96 -17.38 21.31
N ALA A 245 22.83 -17.53 22.32
CA ALA A 245 23.93 -16.58 22.54
C ALA A 245 24.87 -16.52 21.33
N ASP A 246 25.23 -17.69 20.80
CA ASP A 246 26.17 -17.87 19.71
C ASP A 246 25.77 -19.04 18.82
N TYR A 247 26.39 -19.14 17.64
CA TYR A 247 26.26 -20.32 16.77
C TYR A 247 26.77 -21.57 17.48
N LEU A 248 26.14 -22.72 17.24
CA LEU A 248 26.62 -23.99 17.76
C LEU A 248 28.03 -24.29 17.22
N THR A 249 28.96 -24.57 18.12
CA THR A 249 30.31 -25.01 17.74
C THR A 249 30.24 -26.34 16.97
N PRO A 250 31.25 -26.70 16.15
CA PRO A 250 31.25 -27.99 15.44
C PRO A 250 31.03 -29.20 16.37
N GLY A 251 31.62 -29.19 17.57
CA GLY A 251 31.44 -30.26 18.56
C GLY A 251 30.06 -30.27 19.23
N GLU A 252 29.43 -29.11 19.43
CA GLU A 252 28.01 -29.05 19.83
C GLU A 252 27.10 -29.53 18.71
N ARG A 253 27.43 -29.18 17.47
CA ARG A 253 26.65 -29.60 16.30
C ARG A 253 26.64 -31.12 16.15
N THR A 254 27.79 -31.77 16.26
CA THR A 254 27.87 -33.25 16.24
C THR A 254 27.03 -33.89 17.34
N ARG A 255 27.07 -33.34 18.56
CA ARG A 255 26.26 -33.83 19.69
C ARG A 255 24.77 -33.63 19.45
N PHE A 256 24.39 -32.46 18.95
CA PHE A 256 23.01 -32.13 18.60
C PHE A 256 22.46 -33.07 17.53
N ASP A 257 23.22 -33.30 16.44
CA ASP A 257 22.80 -34.15 15.34
C ASP A 257 22.67 -35.63 15.76
N ALA A 258 23.39 -36.06 16.80
CA ALA A 258 23.26 -37.41 17.38
C ALA A 258 22.00 -37.62 18.25
N LEU A 259 21.32 -36.55 18.68
CA LEU A 259 20.11 -36.65 19.50
C LEU A 259 18.89 -37.06 18.66
N PRO A 260 17.92 -37.79 19.26
CA PRO A 260 16.60 -37.96 18.65
C PRO A 260 15.88 -36.60 18.53
N VAL A 261 14.87 -36.51 17.67
CA VAL A 261 14.13 -35.25 17.39
C VAL A 261 13.65 -34.54 18.66
N ALA A 262 13.04 -35.27 19.60
CA ALA A 262 12.60 -34.69 20.88
C ALA A 262 13.77 -34.14 21.71
N GLY A 263 14.91 -34.85 21.74
CA GLY A 263 16.12 -34.42 22.44
C GLY A 263 16.78 -33.19 21.79
N ARG A 264 16.70 -33.06 20.46
CA ARG A 264 17.16 -31.86 19.74
C ARG A 264 16.34 -30.62 20.13
N ARG A 265 15.01 -30.77 20.19
CA ARG A 265 14.13 -29.68 20.62
C ARG A 265 14.44 -29.24 22.06
N GLU A 266 14.60 -30.20 22.98
CA GLU A 266 14.96 -29.89 24.37
C GLU A 266 16.33 -29.23 24.48
N PHE A 267 17.32 -29.69 23.68
CA PHE A 267 18.65 -29.10 23.63
C PHE A 267 18.61 -27.60 23.27
N LEU A 268 17.77 -27.21 22.29
CA LEU A 268 17.58 -25.81 21.90
C LEU A 268 16.79 -25.03 22.95
N ALA A 269 15.75 -25.64 23.54
CA ALA A 269 14.96 -25.00 24.58
C ALA A 269 15.80 -24.62 25.82
N GLN A 270 16.73 -25.49 26.23
CA GLN A 270 17.65 -25.22 27.34
C GLN A 270 18.66 -24.10 27.05
N ARG A 271 18.93 -23.80 25.78
CA ARG A 271 19.85 -22.73 25.34
C ARG A 271 19.13 -21.48 24.89
N HIS A 272 17.80 -21.49 24.87
CA HIS A 272 17.01 -20.35 24.44
C HIS A 272 17.21 -19.18 25.38
N ILE A 273 17.54 -18.02 24.81
CA ILE A 273 17.60 -16.76 25.51
C ILE A 273 16.36 -15.95 25.16
N VAL A 274 15.69 -15.44 26.19
CA VAL A 274 14.68 -14.40 26.02
C VAL A 274 15.39 -13.05 26.05
N PRO A 275 15.43 -12.29 24.94
CA PRO A 275 16.12 -11.00 24.91
C PRO A 275 15.43 -9.98 25.82
N ASN A 276 16.23 -9.10 26.44
CA ASN A 276 15.68 -7.93 27.10
C ASN A 276 15.17 -6.94 26.05
N PRO A 277 14.07 -6.22 26.34
CA PRO A 277 13.53 -5.24 25.42
C PRO A 277 14.35 -3.95 25.43
N ASN A 278 14.25 -3.20 24.33
CA ASN A 278 14.53 -1.78 24.35
C ASN A 278 13.47 -1.05 25.22
N PRO A 279 13.85 -0.34 26.29
CA PRO A 279 12.88 0.34 27.15
C PRO A 279 12.02 1.36 26.41
N GLU A 280 12.57 2.02 25.37
CA GLU A 280 11.80 2.96 24.54
C GLU A 280 10.72 2.26 23.71
N ALA A 281 10.96 1.01 23.29
CA ALA A 281 9.98 0.23 22.56
C ALA A 281 8.79 -0.16 23.46
N VAL A 282 9.08 -0.61 24.69
CA VAL A 282 8.05 -0.92 25.70
C VAL A 282 7.20 0.31 26.00
N GLN A 283 7.84 1.44 26.31
CA GLN A 283 7.14 2.69 26.60
C GLN A 283 6.27 3.16 25.43
N ALA A 284 6.76 3.01 24.20
CA ALA A 284 6.00 3.39 23.02
C ALA A 284 4.77 2.50 22.80
N LEU A 285 4.89 1.18 23.05
CA LEU A 285 3.75 0.25 22.98
C LEU A 285 2.70 0.56 24.04
N GLU A 286 3.11 0.88 25.27
CA GLU A 286 2.19 1.27 26.35
C GLU A 286 1.43 2.58 26.07
N GLN A 287 2.03 3.48 25.27
CA GLN A 287 1.46 4.79 24.94
C GLN A 287 0.82 4.86 23.56
N ALA A 288 0.89 3.80 22.77
CA ALA A 288 0.36 3.78 21.41
C ALA A 288 -1.16 3.98 21.41
N ASP A 289 -1.65 4.70 20.41
CA ASP A 289 -3.08 4.74 20.08
C ASP A 289 -3.42 3.63 19.05
N LEU A 290 -2.45 3.23 18.23
CA LEU A 290 -2.58 2.17 17.24
C LEU A 290 -1.29 1.32 17.20
N ILE A 291 -1.43 0.00 17.28
CA ILE A 291 -0.38 -0.98 17.10
C ILE A 291 -0.70 -1.82 15.86
N ILE A 292 0.24 -1.90 14.93
CA ILE A 292 0.09 -2.64 13.68
C ILE A 292 1.07 -3.81 13.68
N TYR A 293 0.54 -5.03 13.56
CA TYR A 293 1.35 -6.20 13.23
C TYR A 293 1.45 -6.23 11.71
N GLY A 294 2.55 -5.70 11.19
CA GLY A 294 2.74 -5.52 9.75
C GLY A 294 2.85 -6.86 9.02
N PRO A 295 2.58 -6.88 7.71
CA PRO A 295 2.83 -8.05 6.87
C PRO A 295 4.32 -8.22 6.60
N GLY A 296 4.75 -9.43 6.25
CA GLY A 296 6.14 -9.72 5.87
C GLY A 296 6.58 -11.11 6.25
N THR A 297 7.90 -11.30 6.30
CA THR A 297 8.51 -12.55 6.78
C THR A 297 8.20 -12.75 8.25
N GLN A 298 7.44 -13.79 8.53
CA GLN A 298 6.89 -14.11 9.82
C GLN A 298 7.98 -14.66 10.76
N HIS A 299 8.72 -15.70 10.35
CA HIS A 299 9.66 -16.36 11.26
C HIS A 299 10.98 -15.61 11.44
N SER A 300 11.44 -14.85 10.44
CA SER A 300 12.69 -14.09 10.58
C SER A 300 12.52 -12.71 11.19
N SER A 301 11.38 -12.05 10.96
CA SER A 301 11.20 -10.64 11.36
C SER A 301 10.16 -10.45 12.47
N LEU A 302 8.96 -11.01 12.31
CA LEU A 302 7.84 -10.66 13.17
C LEU A 302 7.79 -11.50 14.45
N TYR A 303 7.76 -12.83 14.34
CA TYR A 303 7.72 -13.73 15.48
C TYR A 303 8.87 -13.54 16.49
N PRO A 304 10.13 -13.32 16.07
CA PRO A 304 11.20 -13.05 17.02
C PRO A 304 10.99 -11.76 17.82
N SER A 305 10.32 -10.78 17.23
CA SER A 305 9.98 -9.51 17.91
C SER A 305 8.92 -9.71 19.00
N TYR A 306 8.00 -10.67 18.81
CA TYR A 306 6.92 -10.93 19.76
C TYR A 306 7.37 -11.70 21.01
N MET A 307 8.47 -12.47 20.93
CA MET A 307 8.98 -13.25 22.06
C MET A 307 9.96 -12.48 22.95
N VAL A 308 10.19 -11.18 22.70
CA VAL A 308 11.05 -10.33 23.52
C VAL A 308 10.38 -10.08 24.88
N ALA A 309 11.15 -10.13 25.97
CA ALA A 309 10.61 -9.97 27.32
C ALA A 309 9.87 -8.62 27.47
N GLY A 310 8.69 -8.63 28.08
CA GLY A 310 7.91 -7.42 28.35
C GLY A 310 7.13 -6.85 27.15
N ILE A 311 7.47 -7.23 25.92
CA ILE A 311 6.74 -6.77 24.72
C ILE A 311 5.29 -7.30 24.73
N PRO A 312 5.03 -8.61 24.96
CA PRO A 312 3.66 -9.09 25.02
C PRO A 312 2.82 -8.44 26.13
N GLU A 313 3.42 -8.21 27.30
CA GLU A 313 2.76 -7.57 28.44
C GLU A 313 2.43 -6.10 28.15
N ALA A 314 3.35 -5.36 27.52
CA ALA A 314 3.13 -3.96 27.13
C ALA A 314 1.99 -3.81 26.12
N VAL A 315 1.97 -4.69 25.11
CA VAL A 315 0.90 -4.74 24.12
C VAL A 315 -0.44 -5.10 24.77
N GLU A 316 -0.47 -6.17 25.56
CA GLU A 316 -1.70 -6.67 26.18
C GLU A 316 -2.26 -5.71 27.23
N GLY A 317 -1.39 -5.03 27.98
CA GLY A 317 -1.74 -4.05 29.01
C GLY A 317 -2.26 -2.72 28.46
N ASN A 318 -1.93 -2.37 27.21
CA ASN A 318 -2.47 -1.18 26.57
C ASN A 318 -3.89 -1.42 26.05
N GLU A 319 -4.89 -1.32 26.93
CA GLU A 319 -6.31 -1.49 26.56
C GLU A 319 -6.86 -0.40 25.64
N LYS A 320 -6.18 0.74 25.53
CA LYS A 320 -6.63 1.88 24.72
C LYS A 320 -6.22 1.78 23.26
N ALA A 321 -5.10 1.10 22.97
CA ALA A 321 -4.64 0.92 21.61
C ALA A 321 -5.56 -0.01 20.82
N GLU A 322 -5.91 0.42 19.61
CA GLU A 322 -6.32 -0.51 18.56
C GLU A 322 -5.10 -1.33 18.12
N LYS A 323 -5.29 -2.62 17.87
CA LYS A 323 -4.22 -3.58 17.56
C LYS A 323 -4.62 -4.41 16.35
N VAL A 324 -4.04 -4.05 15.22
CA VAL A 324 -4.46 -4.51 13.91
C VAL A 324 -3.46 -5.50 13.36
N PHE A 325 -3.90 -6.73 13.15
CA PHE A 325 -3.13 -7.76 12.47
C PHE A 325 -3.39 -7.68 10.96
N ILE A 326 -2.36 -7.43 10.16
CA ILE A 326 -2.46 -7.39 8.70
C ILE A 326 -1.86 -8.69 8.16
N GLY A 327 -2.73 -9.57 7.64
CA GLY A 327 -2.30 -10.86 7.10
C GLY A 327 -1.43 -10.73 5.86
N ASN A 328 -0.55 -11.70 5.63
CA ASN A 328 0.16 -11.81 4.35
C ASN A 328 -0.84 -12.11 3.22
N ILE A 329 -0.56 -11.60 2.01
CA ILE A 329 -1.42 -11.84 0.84
C ILE A 329 -1.10 -13.20 0.20
N THR A 330 0.17 -13.51 0.03
CA THR A 330 0.66 -14.75 -0.60
C THR A 330 1.61 -15.50 0.32
N ALA A 331 1.77 -16.80 0.08
CA ALA A 331 2.85 -17.56 0.66
C ALA A 331 4.21 -17.12 0.11
N ASP A 332 5.26 -17.31 0.89
CA ASP A 332 6.66 -17.18 0.48
C ASP A 332 7.47 -18.37 1.02
N HIS A 333 8.81 -18.33 0.90
CA HIS A 333 9.69 -19.40 1.39
C HIS A 333 9.66 -19.57 2.92
N ASP A 334 9.28 -18.52 3.65
CA ASP A 334 9.22 -18.50 5.11
C ASP A 334 7.91 -19.11 5.65
N ILE A 335 6.81 -18.98 4.90
CA ILE A 335 5.49 -19.54 5.24
C ILE A 335 4.93 -20.45 4.12
N PRO A 336 5.64 -21.53 3.74
CA PRO A 336 5.18 -22.41 2.68
C PRO A 336 3.88 -23.10 3.08
N ALA A 337 2.85 -22.97 2.23
CA ALA A 337 1.53 -23.57 2.45
C ALA A 337 0.86 -23.21 3.79
N ALA A 338 1.12 -22.01 4.30
CA ALA A 338 0.43 -21.50 5.49
C ALA A 338 -1.02 -21.08 5.18
N THR A 339 -1.86 -21.06 6.21
CA THR A 339 -3.18 -20.39 6.19
C THR A 339 -3.11 -19.10 7.02
N VAL A 340 -4.04 -18.17 6.80
CA VAL A 340 -4.13 -16.96 7.65
C VAL A 340 -4.36 -17.31 9.13
N GLN A 341 -5.17 -18.34 9.38
CA GLN A 341 -5.39 -18.87 10.73
C GLN A 341 -4.08 -19.34 11.37
N GLU A 342 -3.26 -20.09 10.63
CA GLU A 342 -1.98 -20.57 11.14
C GLU A 342 -1.05 -19.43 11.53
N LEU A 343 -1.00 -18.35 10.74
CA LEU A 343 -0.20 -17.17 11.08
C LEU A 343 -0.65 -16.54 12.40
N ILE A 344 -1.97 -16.45 12.62
CA ILE A 344 -2.55 -15.90 13.85
C ILE A 344 -2.30 -16.82 15.06
N GLU A 345 -2.42 -18.13 14.91
CA GLU A 345 -2.11 -19.07 16.00
C GLU A 345 -0.62 -19.05 16.36
N ARG A 346 0.26 -18.94 15.37
CA ARG A 346 1.70 -18.75 15.59
C ARG A 346 2.00 -17.41 16.26
N PHE A 347 1.33 -16.33 15.85
CA PHE A 347 1.42 -15.04 16.54
C PHE A 347 1.08 -15.19 18.03
N PHE A 348 -0.01 -15.86 18.38
CA PHE A 348 -0.38 -16.07 19.78
C PHE A 348 0.61 -16.97 20.51
N HIS A 349 1.17 -17.98 19.85
CA HIS A 349 2.23 -18.82 20.41
C HIS A 349 3.46 -17.97 20.81
N TYR A 350 3.96 -17.10 19.95
CA TYR A 350 5.13 -16.26 20.29
C TYR A 350 4.78 -15.14 21.28
N MET A 351 3.60 -14.51 21.18
CA MET A 351 3.12 -13.57 22.19
C MET A 351 2.91 -14.23 23.56
N SER A 352 2.70 -15.55 23.62
CA SER A 352 2.62 -16.31 24.86
C SER A 352 4.00 -16.73 25.42
N ALA A 353 5.08 -16.12 24.91
CA ALA A 353 6.45 -16.53 25.22
C ALA A 353 6.62 -18.05 25.07
N ARG A 354 6.20 -18.56 23.90
CA ARG A 354 6.24 -19.97 23.50
C ARG A 354 5.46 -20.91 24.45
N GLY A 355 4.32 -20.44 24.96
CA GLY A 355 3.40 -21.21 25.80
C GLY A 355 3.67 -21.14 27.31
N THR A 356 4.57 -20.26 27.75
CA THR A 356 4.87 -20.09 29.19
C THR A 356 3.83 -19.25 29.93
N ARG A 357 2.99 -18.49 29.20
CA ARG A 357 1.86 -17.73 29.75
C ARG A 357 0.59 -17.96 28.93
N ILE A 358 -0.58 -17.65 29.51
CA ILE A 358 -1.86 -17.69 28.79
C ILE A 358 -2.20 -16.26 28.37
N PRO A 359 -2.12 -15.90 27.08
CA PRO A 359 -2.39 -14.54 26.63
C PRO A 359 -3.90 -14.26 26.53
N ASN A 360 -4.33 -13.04 26.84
CA ASN A 360 -5.66 -12.58 26.45
C ASN A 360 -5.68 -12.21 24.96
N ARG A 361 -6.13 -13.16 24.13
CA ARG A 361 -6.20 -13.01 22.67
C ARG A 361 -6.96 -11.76 22.23
N THR A 362 -8.06 -11.41 22.91
CA THR A 362 -8.90 -10.25 22.57
C THR A 362 -8.27 -8.90 22.90
N ARG A 363 -7.27 -8.89 23.79
CA ARG A 363 -6.47 -7.71 24.12
C ARG A 363 -5.22 -7.58 23.27
N LEU A 364 -4.71 -8.67 22.68
CA LEU A 364 -3.57 -8.64 21.77
C LEU A 364 -3.98 -8.28 20.33
N ILE A 365 -5.15 -8.73 19.87
CA ILE A 365 -5.68 -8.40 18.53
C ILE A 365 -7.09 -7.83 18.69
N THR A 366 -7.27 -6.59 18.25
CA THR A 366 -8.60 -5.94 18.18
C THR A 366 -9.21 -6.04 16.79
N ARG A 367 -8.38 -6.08 15.73
CA ARG A 367 -8.81 -6.16 14.33
C ARG A 367 -7.88 -7.04 13.50
N VAL A 368 -8.43 -7.66 12.46
CA VAL A 368 -7.68 -8.46 11.47
C VAL A 368 -8.07 -8.02 10.07
N PHE A 369 -7.08 -7.68 9.25
CA PHE A 369 -7.26 -7.45 7.82
C PHE A 369 -6.76 -8.65 7.03
N VAL A 370 -7.61 -9.17 6.14
CA VAL A 370 -7.31 -10.36 5.34
C VAL A 370 -7.61 -10.09 3.87
N GLN A 371 -6.69 -10.53 3.00
CA GLN A 371 -6.88 -10.47 1.56
C GLN A 371 -8.06 -11.34 1.12
N GLU A 372 -8.94 -10.77 0.31
CA GLU A 372 -10.01 -11.48 -0.38
C GLU A 372 -9.43 -12.36 -1.50
N SER A 373 -9.77 -13.65 -1.49
CA SER A 373 -9.51 -14.56 -2.60
C SER A 373 -10.65 -14.49 -3.62
N GLU A 374 -10.59 -13.59 -4.61
CA GLU A 374 -11.65 -13.46 -5.61
C GLU A 374 -11.66 -14.64 -6.60
N SER A 375 -12.84 -15.25 -6.78
CA SER A 375 -13.19 -16.24 -7.81
C SER A 375 -13.78 -15.62 -9.09
N GLU A 376 -13.87 -14.29 -9.18
CA GLU A 376 -14.62 -13.57 -10.23
C GLU A 376 -13.77 -12.83 -11.26
N GLN A 377 -12.47 -12.63 -11.02
CA GLN A 377 -11.57 -12.05 -12.01
C GLN A 377 -11.30 -13.04 -13.14
N ILE A 378 -11.30 -12.56 -14.39
CA ILE A 378 -10.88 -13.37 -15.53
C ILE A 378 -9.37 -13.56 -15.40
N GLU A 379 -8.96 -14.77 -15.03
CA GLU A 379 -7.62 -15.12 -14.56
C GLU A 379 -6.50 -14.60 -15.48
N ARG A 380 -5.54 -13.92 -14.85
CA ARG A 380 -4.19 -13.63 -15.39
C ARG A 380 -3.06 -13.89 -14.39
N SER A 381 -3.38 -14.26 -13.16
CA SER A 381 -2.43 -14.38 -12.05
C SER A 381 -2.28 -15.85 -11.67
N SER A 382 -1.06 -16.37 -11.75
CA SER A 382 -0.64 -17.68 -11.23
C SER A 382 -0.41 -17.68 -9.71
N THR A 383 -0.76 -16.59 -9.02
CA THR A 383 -0.37 -16.37 -7.61
C THR A 383 -1.50 -16.82 -6.70
N ALA A 384 -1.30 -17.92 -5.98
CA ALA A 384 -2.27 -18.39 -5.01
C ALA A 384 -2.20 -17.51 -3.75
N TYR A 385 -3.31 -16.84 -3.43
CA TYR A 385 -3.45 -16.12 -2.16
C TYR A 385 -3.46 -17.10 -0.98
N LEU A 386 -3.11 -16.60 0.22
CA LEU A 386 -3.16 -17.44 1.42
C LEU A 386 -4.59 -17.89 1.70
N PRO A 387 -4.84 -19.19 1.84
CA PRO A 387 -6.17 -19.70 2.17
C PRO A 387 -6.62 -19.21 3.55
N MET A 388 -7.90 -18.92 3.66
CA MET A 388 -8.55 -18.49 4.90
C MET A 388 -9.99 -18.97 4.97
N ASN A 389 -10.40 -19.39 6.15
CA ASN A 389 -11.79 -19.62 6.53
C ASN A 389 -12.07 -18.83 7.81
N ILE A 390 -13.03 -17.92 7.75
CA ILE A 390 -13.32 -17.00 8.85
C ILE A 390 -13.73 -17.72 10.13
N ASN A 391 -14.40 -18.88 10.00
CA ASN A 391 -14.84 -19.68 11.15
C ASN A 391 -13.66 -20.29 11.92
N ASP A 392 -12.52 -20.47 11.26
CA ASP A 392 -11.35 -21.11 11.83
C ASP A 392 -10.43 -20.10 12.54
N LEU A 393 -10.63 -18.79 12.34
CA LEU A 393 -9.76 -17.73 12.90
C LEU A 393 -9.82 -17.59 14.43
N HIS A 394 -10.82 -18.19 15.09
CA HIS A 394 -11.07 -18.05 16.54
C HIS A 394 -11.06 -16.58 17.02
N ILE A 395 -11.50 -15.67 16.15
CA ILE A 395 -11.65 -14.24 16.38
C ILE A 395 -13.09 -13.88 16.04
N ASP A 396 -13.71 -12.98 16.80
CA ASP A 396 -15.05 -12.48 16.50
C ASP A 396 -15.10 -12.00 15.03
N PRO A 397 -15.97 -12.55 14.17
CA PRO A 397 -16.06 -12.16 12.77
C PRO A 397 -16.26 -10.65 12.55
N LYS A 398 -16.86 -9.94 13.51
CA LYS A 398 -17.02 -8.47 13.45
C LYS A 398 -15.70 -7.71 13.56
N ARG A 399 -14.63 -8.39 13.97
CA ARG A 399 -13.26 -7.86 14.06
C ARG A 399 -12.42 -8.16 12.82
N VAL A 400 -12.95 -8.92 11.87
CA VAL A 400 -12.24 -9.33 10.66
C VAL A 400 -12.77 -8.50 9.48
N THR A 401 -11.89 -7.77 8.81
CA THR A 401 -12.18 -7.07 7.56
C THR A 401 -11.54 -7.85 6.41
N ILE A 402 -12.39 -8.45 5.58
CA ILE A 402 -11.98 -9.12 4.34
C ILE A 402 -12.12 -8.10 3.21
N GLY A 403 -11.07 -7.93 2.41
CA GLY A 403 -11.08 -7.00 1.29
C GLY A 403 -9.91 -7.22 0.35
N ASP A 404 -9.97 -6.60 -0.82
CA ASP A 404 -8.88 -6.61 -1.78
C ASP A 404 -7.85 -5.53 -1.45
N TRP A 405 -6.92 -5.88 -0.55
CA TRP A 405 -5.89 -4.99 -0.05
C TRP A 405 -4.69 -4.83 -0.98
N GLU A 406 -4.71 -5.36 -2.20
CA GLU A 406 -3.57 -5.26 -3.13
C GLU A 406 -3.55 -3.96 -3.92
N GLU A 407 -2.35 -3.39 -4.13
CA GLU A 407 -2.11 -2.41 -5.21
C GLU A 407 -1.49 -3.07 -6.45
N SER A 408 -0.77 -4.18 -6.23
CA SER A 408 -0.14 -5.01 -7.25
C SER A 408 0.03 -6.42 -6.70
N ALA A 409 0.21 -7.41 -7.57
CA ALA A 409 0.28 -8.82 -7.17
C ALA A 409 1.29 -9.06 -6.03
N GLY A 410 0.81 -9.63 -4.93
CA GLY A 410 1.53 -9.94 -3.70
C GLY A 410 1.86 -8.73 -2.82
N ARG A 411 1.36 -7.52 -3.14
CA ARG A 411 1.74 -6.28 -2.44
C ARG A 411 0.54 -5.48 -1.97
N HIS A 412 0.53 -5.21 -0.66
CA HIS A 412 -0.47 -4.38 -0.02
C HIS A 412 -0.48 -2.96 -0.56
N SER A 413 -1.67 -2.41 -0.75
CA SER A 413 -1.94 -1.00 -0.95
C SER A 413 -1.90 -0.31 0.41
N GLY A 414 -0.81 0.43 0.65
CA GLY A 414 -0.62 1.14 1.92
C GLY A 414 -1.76 2.13 2.20
N ASP A 415 -2.20 2.83 1.16
CA ASP A 415 -3.21 3.85 1.31
C ASP A 415 -4.62 3.31 1.64
N GLN A 416 -5.00 2.17 1.06
CA GLN A 416 -6.26 1.50 1.39
C GLN A 416 -6.28 1.06 2.85
N ILE A 417 -5.18 0.46 3.31
CA ILE A 417 -5.02 0.05 4.70
C ILE A 417 -5.12 1.25 5.62
N ILE A 418 -4.40 2.34 5.33
CA ILE A 418 -4.47 3.54 6.17
C ILE A 418 -5.87 4.14 6.18
N ALA A 419 -6.55 4.24 5.03
CA ALA A 419 -7.90 4.79 5.02
C ALA A 419 -8.91 3.97 5.83
N GLU A 420 -8.75 2.63 5.86
CA GLU A 420 -9.53 1.78 6.75
C GLU A 420 -9.16 2.01 8.21
N LEU A 421 -7.87 2.03 8.55
CA LEU A 421 -7.36 2.33 9.90
C LEU A 421 -7.89 3.68 10.42
N LEU A 422 -7.90 4.70 9.57
CA LEU A 422 -8.41 6.03 9.90
C LEU A 422 -9.93 6.06 10.04
N THR A 423 -10.65 5.25 9.26
CA THR A 423 -12.10 5.10 9.40
C THR A 423 -12.44 4.45 10.74
N LEU A 424 -11.69 3.41 11.14
CA LEU A 424 -11.80 2.78 12.46
C LEU A 424 -11.49 3.78 13.58
N PHE A 425 -10.41 4.54 13.45
CA PHE A 425 -9.99 5.49 14.49
C PHE A 425 -10.99 6.65 14.68
N LYS A 426 -11.56 7.16 13.58
CA LYS A 426 -12.62 8.18 13.61
C LYS A 426 -13.83 7.73 14.42
N GLN A 427 -14.22 6.46 14.31
CA GLN A 427 -15.37 5.91 15.04
C GLN A 427 -15.11 5.78 16.54
N LEU A 428 -13.84 5.68 16.96
CA LEU A 428 -13.47 5.37 18.34
C LEU A 428 -13.09 6.61 19.18
N HIS A 429 -12.57 7.67 18.56
CA HIS A 429 -11.89 8.73 19.31
C HIS A 429 -12.23 10.19 18.93
N GLU A 430 -13.36 10.46 18.26
CA GLU A 430 -13.73 11.82 17.80
C GLU A 430 -12.57 12.55 17.06
N PHE A 431 -11.67 11.79 16.43
CA PHE A 431 -10.47 12.32 15.82
C PHE A 431 -10.71 12.62 14.35
N THR A 432 -10.73 13.89 13.96
CA THR A 432 -10.97 14.29 12.57
C THR A 432 -9.64 14.46 11.82
N LEU A 433 -9.19 13.39 11.13
CA LEU A 433 -8.24 13.53 10.03
C LEU A 433 -9.00 13.83 8.74
N GLN A 434 -8.55 14.83 7.97
CA GLN A 434 -9.07 15.02 6.62
C GLN A 434 -8.82 13.73 5.80
N PRO A 435 -9.81 13.18 5.09
CA PRO A 435 -9.60 12.00 4.26
C PRO A 435 -8.55 12.32 3.19
N HIS A 436 -7.43 11.61 3.21
CA HIS A 436 -6.43 11.70 2.15
C HIS A 436 -6.98 10.96 0.93
N ARG A 437 -6.93 11.62 -0.22
CA ARG A 437 -7.28 11.02 -1.50
C ARG A 437 -6.02 10.39 -2.03
N PHE A 438 -6.08 9.12 -2.40
CA PHE A 438 -4.88 8.33 -2.71
C PHE A 438 -5.00 7.52 -4.00
N LEU A 439 -6.21 7.25 -4.49
CA LEU A 439 -6.41 6.40 -5.66
C LEU A 439 -7.68 6.79 -6.41
N VAL A 440 -7.53 6.89 -7.73
CA VAL A 440 -8.62 7.14 -8.68
C VAL A 440 -8.93 5.84 -9.43
N SER A 441 -10.14 5.32 -9.28
CA SER A 441 -10.63 4.18 -10.05
C SER A 441 -11.35 4.66 -11.30
N ILE A 442 -10.77 4.41 -12.46
CA ILE A 442 -11.35 4.77 -13.75
C ILE A 442 -12.15 3.57 -14.25
N VAL A 443 -13.47 3.66 -14.15
CA VAL A 443 -14.42 2.63 -14.59
C VAL A 443 -14.80 2.86 -16.05
N VAL A 444 -14.47 1.89 -16.89
CA VAL A 444 -14.65 1.91 -18.34
C VAL A 444 -15.67 0.84 -18.75
N PRO A 445 -16.96 1.19 -18.92
CA PRO A 445 -17.94 0.26 -19.46
C PRO A 445 -17.68 0.04 -20.96
N ALA A 446 -17.59 -1.22 -21.38
CA ALA A 446 -17.30 -1.60 -22.75
C ALA A 446 -18.38 -2.54 -23.30
N PHE A 447 -18.86 -2.29 -24.53
CA PHE A 447 -19.77 -3.19 -25.24
C PHE A 447 -19.60 -3.02 -26.75
N ASN A 448 -18.99 -3.99 -27.42
CA ASN A 448 -18.65 -3.95 -28.84
C ASN A 448 -17.88 -2.67 -29.24
N GLU A 449 -16.69 -2.48 -28.65
CA GLU A 449 -15.76 -1.37 -28.87
C GLU A 449 -14.35 -1.87 -29.24
N VAL A 450 -14.22 -3.03 -29.92
CA VAL A 450 -12.93 -3.64 -30.27
C VAL A 450 -11.99 -2.68 -31.01
N ARG A 451 -12.55 -1.74 -31.78
CA ARG A 451 -11.78 -0.77 -32.58
C ARG A 451 -11.16 0.36 -31.76
N THR A 452 -11.72 0.69 -30.59
CA THR A 452 -11.31 1.87 -29.81
C THR A 452 -10.75 1.53 -28.44
N ILE A 453 -11.15 0.39 -27.86
CA ILE A 453 -10.83 0.05 -26.47
C ILE A 453 -9.32 0.07 -26.20
N ARG A 454 -8.49 -0.52 -27.06
CA ARG A 454 -7.03 -0.55 -26.88
C ARG A 454 -6.43 0.85 -26.79
N ARG A 455 -6.79 1.74 -27.74
CA ARG A 455 -6.31 3.13 -27.75
C ARG A 455 -6.75 3.88 -26.49
N VAL A 456 -8.02 3.76 -26.10
CA VAL A 456 -8.54 4.42 -24.90
C VAL A 456 -7.80 3.96 -23.64
N LEU A 457 -7.57 2.66 -23.50
CA LEU A 457 -6.83 2.12 -22.36
C LEU A 457 -5.37 2.62 -22.34
N GLN A 458 -4.70 2.67 -23.49
CA GLN A 458 -3.35 3.23 -23.58
C GLN A 458 -3.30 4.70 -23.15
N GLU A 459 -4.25 5.53 -23.59
CA GLU A 459 -4.35 6.93 -23.14
C GLU A 459 -4.54 7.03 -21.62
N LEU A 460 -5.40 6.20 -21.03
CA LEU A 460 -5.61 6.15 -19.58
C LEU A 460 -4.36 5.65 -18.83
N ILE A 461 -3.65 4.65 -19.37
CA ILE A 461 -2.41 4.10 -18.81
C ILE A 461 -1.30 5.15 -18.82
N HIS A 462 -1.24 6.03 -19.82
CA HIS A 462 -0.23 7.09 -19.90
C HIS A 462 -0.59 8.36 -19.11
N LEU A 463 -1.81 8.47 -18.60
CA LEU A 463 -2.25 9.65 -17.85
C LEU A 463 -1.54 9.79 -16.49
N ASP A 464 -0.76 10.85 -16.29
CA ASP A 464 0.01 11.02 -15.05
C ASP A 464 -0.80 11.75 -13.96
N PHE A 465 -0.97 11.11 -12.81
CA PHE A 465 -1.62 11.67 -11.61
C PHE A 465 -0.62 12.11 -10.54
N SER A 466 0.69 11.98 -10.78
CA SER A 466 1.75 12.33 -9.82
C SER A 466 1.62 13.76 -9.29
N ALA A 467 1.26 14.71 -10.16
CA ALA A 467 1.04 16.11 -9.81
C ALA A 467 -0.17 16.34 -8.86
N LEU A 468 -1.08 15.37 -8.77
CA LEU A 468 -2.20 15.38 -7.83
C LEU A 468 -1.91 14.55 -6.56
N GLY A 469 -0.77 13.87 -6.48
CA GLY A 469 -0.41 13.04 -5.33
C GLY A 469 -1.28 11.79 -5.18
N VAL A 470 -1.92 11.31 -6.26
CA VAL A 470 -2.81 10.14 -6.22
C VAL A 470 -2.39 9.09 -7.23
N GLY A 471 -2.60 7.82 -6.89
CA GLY A 471 -2.50 6.69 -7.82
C GLY A 471 -3.73 6.59 -8.73
N LYS A 472 -3.68 5.65 -9.68
CA LYS A 472 -4.83 5.29 -10.51
C LYS A 472 -4.94 3.77 -10.67
N GLU A 473 -6.15 3.29 -10.85
CA GLU A 473 -6.44 1.98 -11.41
C GLU A 473 -7.45 2.11 -12.55
N ILE A 474 -7.44 1.15 -13.47
CA ILE A 474 -8.37 1.12 -14.61
C ILE A 474 -9.16 -0.18 -14.53
N ILE A 475 -10.49 -0.05 -14.50
CA ILE A 475 -11.43 -1.15 -14.40
C ILE A 475 -12.27 -1.16 -15.67
N VAL A 476 -12.08 -2.18 -16.51
CA VAL A 476 -12.94 -2.42 -17.67
C VAL A 476 -14.03 -3.40 -17.29
N VAL A 477 -15.27 -3.05 -17.61
CA VAL A 477 -16.41 -3.95 -17.44
C VAL A 477 -17.04 -4.23 -18.80
N ASP A 478 -16.86 -5.45 -19.28
CA ASP A 478 -17.44 -5.94 -20.53
C ASP A 478 -18.93 -6.28 -20.33
N GLY A 479 -19.77 -5.62 -21.11
CA GLY A 479 -21.22 -5.83 -21.12
C GLY A 479 -21.70 -7.03 -21.93
N GLY A 480 -20.83 -8.00 -22.25
CA GLY A 480 -21.14 -9.14 -23.10
C GLY A 480 -20.81 -8.90 -24.58
N SER A 481 -19.64 -8.32 -24.87
CA SER A 481 -19.21 -8.06 -26.24
C SER A 481 -19.01 -9.34 -27.05
N ARG A 482 -19.29 -9.29 -28.35
CA ARG A 482 -19.11 -10.43 -29.29
C ARG A 482 -18.06 -10.17 -30.36
N ASP A 483 -17.48 -8.99 -30.38
CA ASP A 483 -16.54 -8.51 -31.42
C ASP A 483 -15.07 -8.64 -31.01
N GLY A 484 -14.77 -9.24 -29.86
CA GLY A 484 -13.42 -9.36 -29.32
C GLY A 484 -12.97 -8.22 -28.40
N THR A 485 -13.85 -7.26 -28.06
CA THR A 485 -13.53 -6.14 -27.14
C THR A 485 -12.84 -6.59 -25.85
N LEU A 486 -13.35 -7.64 -25.20
CA LEU A 486 -12.77 -8.15 -23.96
C LEU A 486 -11.35 -8.71 -24.19
N ASN A 487 -11.10 -9.41 -25.29
CA ASN A 487 -9.76 -9.94 -25.61
C ASN A 487 -8.74 -8.81 -25.82
N GLU A 488 -9.18 -7.73 -26.46
CA GLU A 488 -8.37 -6.52 -26.66
C GLU A 488 -8.07 -5.80 -25.34
N ALA A 489 -9.09 -5.61 -24.50
CA ALA A 489 -8.93 -5.00 -23.18
C ALA A 489 -8.03 -5.83 -22.28
N LEU A 490 -8.18 -7.17 -22.35
CA LEU A 490 -7.32 -8.08 -21.64
C LEU A 490 -5.88 -7.79 -22.03
N GLN A 491 -5.46 -7.71 -23.29
CA GLN A 491 -4.03 -7.54 -23.65
C GLN A 491 -3.24 -6.44 -22.90
N GLU A 492 -3.89 -5.41 -22.35
CA GLU A 492 -3.26 -4.40 -21.51
C GLU A 492 -2.94 -4.91 -20.08
N ARG A 493 -1.69 -4.70 -19.63
CA ARG A 493 -1.18 -5.27 -18.35
C ARG A 493 -1.69 -4.54 -17.10
N PHE A 494 -2.06 -3.26 -17.22
CA PHE A 494 -2.42 -2.39 -16.09
C PHE A 494 -3.93 -2.18 -15.94
N VAL A 495 -4.73 -3.11 -16.48
CA VAL A 495 -6.19 -3.00 -16.55
C VAL A 495 -6.84 -4.23 -15.92
N ARG A 496 -7.76 -4.02 -14.97
CA ARG A 496 -8.59 -5.07 -14.36
C ARG A 496 -9.84 -5.24 -15.21
N CYS A 497 -10.07 -6.44 -15.73
CA CYS A 497 -11.22 -6.73 -16.60
C CYS A 497 -12.25 -7.60 -15.88
N PHE A 498 -13.51 -7.19 -15.93
CA PHE A 498 -14.67 -7.93 -15.44
C PHE A 498 -15.68 -8.11 -16.56
N GLN A 499 -16.56 -9.09 -16.44
CA GLN A 499 -17.64 -9.34 -17.38
C GLN A 499 -18.97 -9.47 -16.63
N LEU A 500 -20.04 -8.86 -17.17
CA LEU A 500 -21.38 -9.05 -16.63
C LEU A 500 -21.83 -10.51 -16.81
N LYS A 501 -22.33 -11.12 -15.73
CA LYS A 501 -22.89 -12.49 -15.70
C LYS A 501 -24.41 -12.44 -15.51
N GLY A 502 -25.13 -13.43 -16.05
CA GLY A 502 -26.59 -13.56 -15.90
C GLY A 502 -27.40 -12.61 -16.78
N ASP A 503 -28.64 -12.29 -16.37
CA ASP A 503 -29.61 -11.49 -17.16
C ASP A 503 -29.45 -9.96 -17.02
N HIS A 504 -28.47 -9.49 -16.23
CA HIS A 504 -28.29 -8.07 -15.92
C HIS A 504 -27.32 -7.38 -16.90
N PHE A 505 -27.78 -7.18 -18.14
CA PHE A 505 -27.01 -6.48 -19.18
C PHE A 505 -27.30 -4.96 -19.21
N GLY A 506 -26.29 -4.17 -19.59
CA GLY A 506 -26.44 -2.75 -19.89
C GLY A 506 -25.31 -1.87 -19.33
N ARG A 507 -25.19 -0.64 -19.86
CA ARG A 507 -24.14 0.32 -19.44
C ARG A 507 -24.23 0.65 -17.95
N GLY A 508 -25.42 0.81 -17.40
CA GLY A 508 -25.61 1.08 -15.99
C GLY A 508 -25.19 -0.09 -15.10
N ALA A 509 -25.48 -1.32 -15.51
CA ALA A 509 -25.01 -2.52 -14.81
C ALA A 509 -23.47 -2.61 -14.83
N ALA A 510 -22.85 -2.32 -15.98
CA ALA A 510 -21.40 -2.28 -16.11
C ALA A 510 -20.75 -1.21 -15.22
N LEU A 511 -21.31 0.00 -15.20
CA LEU A 511 -20.84 1.10 -14.34
C LEU A 511 -21.00 0.78 -12.85
N ARG A 512 -22.12 0.19 -12.45
CA ARG A 512 -22.35 -0.24 -11.06
C ARG A 512 -21.39 -1.34 -10.63
N LEU A 513 -21.17 -2.35 -11.47
CA LEU A 513 -20.21 -3.42 -11.19
C LEU A 513 -18.81 -2.83 -11.07
N GLY A 514 -18.41 -1.98 -12.01
CA GLY A 514 -17.09 -1.36 -11.97
C GLY A 514 -16.90 -0.45 -10.76
N ALA A 515 -17.93 0.32 -10.37
CA ALA A 515 -17.91 1.09 -9.13
C ALA A 515 -17.80 0.18 -7.90
N SER A 516 -18.49 -0.97 -7.87
CA SER A 516 -18.39 -1.93 -6.75
C SER A 516 -17.03 -2.63 -6.64
N LYS A 517 -16.28 -2.72 -7.75
CA LYS A 517 -14.93 -3.30 -7.80
C LYS A 517 -13.82 -2.24 -7.65
N ALA A 518 -14.19 -0.97 -7.51
CA ALA A 518 -13.28 0.15 -7.35
C ALA A 518 -12.65 0.16 -5.94
N LYS A 519 -11.33 0.31 -5.89
CA LYS A 519 -10.50 0.47 -4.69
C LYS A 519 -10.24 1.94 -4.34
N GLY A 520 -10.43 2.82 -5.31
CA GLY A 520 -10.16 4.24 -5.22
C GLY A 520 -11.20 4.98 -4.40
N ASN A 521 -10.72 5.95 -3.62
CA ASN A 521 -11.56 6.94 -2.93
C ASN A 521 -12.17 7.98 -3.87
N ILE A 522 -11.76 7.97 -5.15
CA ILE A 522 -12.37 8.72 -6.24
C ILE A 522 -12.73 7.73 -7.34
N ILE A 523 -13.98 7.73 -7.78
CA ILE A 523 -14.46 6.89 -8.90
C ILE A 523 -14.74 7.81 -10.09
N VAL A 524 -14.16 7.48 -11.23
CA VAL A 524 -14.37 8.18 -12.49
C VAL A 524 -15.05 7.25 -13.48
N PHE A 525 -16.15 7.69 -14.07
CA PHE A 525 -16.76 7.02 -15.21
C PHE A 525 -16.18 7.59 -16.50
N PHE A 526 -15.64 6.71 -17.34
CA PHE A 526 -15.02 7.09 -18.61
C PHE A 526 -15.44 6.12 -19.73
N PRO A 527 -15.95 6.59 -20.88
CA PRO A 527 -16.45 5.69 -21.91
C PRO A 527 -15.33 5.01 -22.73
N ALA A 528 -15.59 3.78 -23.19
CA ALA A 528 -14.68 3.03 -24.06
C ALA A 528 -14.67 3.50 -25.53
N ASP A 529 -15.51 4.48 -25.87
CA ASP A 529 -15.77 4.86 -27.26
C ASP A 529 -14.75 5.87 -27.85
N GLY A 530 -13.89 6.44 -27.02
CA GLY A 530 -12.90 7.41 -27.48
C GLY A 530 -13.50 8.68 -28.08
N GLU A 531 -14.74 9.04 -27.72
CA GLU A 531 -15.32 10.36 -28.01
C GLU A 531 -14.82 11.45 -27.03
N TYR A 532 -14.27 11.04 -25.88
CA TYR A 532 -13.79 11.92 -24.81
C TYR A 532 -12.27 11.89 -24.73
N VAL A 533 -11.67 12.98 -24.26
CA VAL A 533 -10.22 13.09 -24.05
C VAL A 533 -9.84 12.66 -22.63
N ALA A 534 -8.96 11.67 -22.50
CA ALA A 534 -8.52 11.14 -21.20
C ALA A 534 -7.93 12.22 -20.27
N ALA A 535 -7.23 13.22 -20.82
CA ALA A 535 -6.61 14.30 -20.05
C ALA A 535 -7.61 15.14 -19.23
N ASP A 536 -8.89 15.18 -19.64
CA ASP A 536 -9.93 15.89 -18.89
C ASP A 536 -10.28 15.24 -17.54
N ILE A 537 -9.90 13.98 -17.33
CA ILE A 537 -10.04 13.31 -16.03
C ILE A 537 -9.30 14.10 -14.95
N LEU A 538 -8.09 14.60 -15.24
CA LEU A 538 -7.30 15.37 -14.26
C LEU A 538 -8.02 16.65 -13.83
N LYS A 539 -8.79 17.28 -14.73
CA LYS A 539 -9.55 18.50 -14.45
C LYS A 539 -10.70 18.21 -13.48
N ILE A 540 -11.45 17.14 -13.71
CA ILE A 540 -12.62 16.81 -12.87
C ILE A 540 -12.25 16.13 -11.56
N VAL A 541 -11.10 15.47 -11.48
CA VAL A 541 -10.61 14.80 -10.27
C VAL A 541 -10.01 15.81 -9.29
N ARG A 542 -9.31 16.85 -9.78
CA ARG A 542 -8.62 17.85 -8.93
C ARG A 542 -9.51 18.43 -7.82
N PRO A 543 -10.74 18.93 -8.07
CA PRO A 543 -11.58 19.48 -7.00
C PRO A 543 -11.97 18.45 -5.92
N ILE A 544 -11.98 17.15 -6.26
CA ILE A 544 -12.26 16.07 -5.31
C ILE A 544 -11.00 15.74 -4.50
N VAL A 545 -9.83 15.71 -5.15
CA VAL A 545 -8.51 15.58 -4.49
C VAL A 545 -8.30 16.69 -3.46
N GLU A 546 -8.62 17.93 -3.83
CA GLU A 546 -8.51 19.13 -2.99
C GLU A 546 -9.63 19.23 -1.94
N ASN A 547 -10.51 18.23 -1.82
CA ASN A 547 -11.66 18.17 -0.91
C ASN A 547 -12.61 19.38 -1.02
N GLN A 548 -12.72 19.99 -2.21
CA GLN A 548 -13.63 21.11 -2.49
C GLN A 548 -15.03 20.64 -2.90
N PHE A 549 -15.11 19.55 -3.66
CA PHE A 549 -16.37 18.98 -4.16
C PHE A 549 -16.36 17.46 -4.04
N GLN A 550 -17.54 16.85 -3.91
CA GLN A 550 -17.71 15.39 -3.88
C GLN A 550 -18.21 14.83 -5.23
N VAL A 551 -18.75 15.67 -6.12
CA VAL A 551 -19.24 15.25 -7.44
C VAL A 551 -18.85 16.31 -8.47
N VAL A 552 -18.20 15.87 -9.54
CA VAL A 552 -17.78 16.74 -10.64
C VAL A 552 -18.13 16.10 -11.98
N PHE A 553 -18.91 16.81 -12.80
CA PHE A 553 -19.29 16.38 -14.15
C PHE A 553 -18.51 17.19 -15.18
N GLY A 554 -18.00 16.50 -16.21
CA GLY A 554 -17.55 17.18 -17.42
C GLY A 554 -18.75 17.62 -18.23
N SER A 555 -18.85 18.88 -18.62
CA SER A 555 -19.93 19.40 -19.46
C SER A 555 -19.43 19.75 -20.87
N ARG A 556 -20.11 19.21 -21.88
CA ARG A 556 -19.89 19.57 -23.29
C ARG A 556 -20.51 20.93 -23.63
N ALA A 557 -21.54 21.35 -22.89
CA ALA A 557 -22.30 22.56 -23.14
C ALA A 557 -21.60 23.85 -22.66
N ILE A 558 -20.78 23.77 -21.60
CA ILE A 558 -20.13 24.95 -20.99
C ILE A 558 -19.09 25.61 -21.90
N LYS A 559 -18.51 24.91 -22.87
CA LYS A 559 -17.52 25.50 -23.80
C LYS A 559 -18.09 26.58 -24.75
N CYS A 560 -19.39 26.89 -24.68
CA CYS A 560 -20.06 27.83 -25.59
C CYS A 560 -19.80 27.52 -27.08
N LEU A 561 -19.67 26.24 -27.42
CA LEU A 561 -19.49 25.80 -28.80
C LEU A 561 -20.85 25.74 -29.49
N ASN A 562 -20.93 26.28 -30.71
CA ASN A 562 -22.07 26.00 -31.55
C ASN A 562 -22.05 24.50 -31.91
N VAL A 563 -22.90 23.72 -31.26
CA VAL A 563 -23.03 22.27 -31.46
C VAL A 563 -23.81 21.92 -32.73
N ASP A 564 -24.45 22.89 -33.40
CA ASP A 564 -25.25 22.62 -34.59
C ASP A 564 -24.48 21.97 -35.75
N PRO A 565 -23.26 22.42 -36.12
CA PRO A 565 -22.46 21.77 -37.17
C PRO A 565 -22.12 20.32 -36.80
N VAL A 566 -21.88 20.06 -35.51
CA VAL A 566 -21.49 18.76 -34.98
C VAL A 566 -22.67 17.80 -34.98
N ILE A 567 -23.83 18.22 -34.47
CA ILE A 567 -25.06 17.40 -34.46
C ILE A 567 -25.54 17.14 -35.90
N LYS A 568 -25.44 18.14 -36.79
CA LYS A 568 -25.77 17.99 -38.21
C LYS A 568 -24.85 16.98 -38.92
N LYS A 569 -23.56 16.94 -38.57
CA LYS A 569 -22.61 15.93 -39.07
C LYS A 569 -22.99 14.51 -38.63
N ILE A 570 -23.57 14.34 -37.44
CA ILE A 570 -23.96 13.02 -36.91
C ILE A 570 -25.24 12.49 -37.55
N TYR A 571 -26.28 13.33 -37.66
CA TYR A 571 -27.64 12.90 -38.04
C TYR A 571 -28.01 13.21 -39.50
N GLY A 572 -27.20 13.99 -40.23
CA GLY A 572 -27.46 14.37 -41.63
C GLY A 572 -28.82 15.05 -41.79
N ASP A 573 -29.61 14.60 -42.78
CA ASP A 573 -30.95 15.14 -43.07
C ASP A 573 -32.07 14.57 -42.18
N ARG A 574 -31.74 13.78 -41.14
CA ARG A 574 -32.76 13.20 -40.22
C ARG A 574 -33.22 14.24 -39.20
N ILE A 575 -34.08 15.16 -39.63
CA ILE A 575 -34.57 16.32 -38.86
C ILE A 575 -35.12 15.93 -37.48
N PHE A 576 -35.92 14.86 -37.38
CA PHE A 576 -36.49 14.44 -36.10
C PHE A 576 -35.43 14.04 -35.08
N MET A 577 -34.45 13.21 -35.48
CA MET A 577 -33.35 12.78 -34.59
C MET A 577 -32.41 13.94 -34.24
N TYR A 578 -32.20 14.86 -35.19
CA TYR A 578 -31.48 16.12 -34.96
C TYR A 578 -32.17 16.95 -33.86
N LEU A 579 -33.49 17.16 -33.96
CA LEU A 579 -34.26 17.93 -32.97
C LEU A 579 -34.25 17.27 -31.58
N VAL A 580 -34.46 15.95 -31.52
CA VAL A 580 -34.42 15.19 -30.26
C VAL A 580 -33.03 15.29 -29.63
N SER A 581 -31.95 15.15 -30.41
CA SER A 581 -30.59 15.27 -29.89
C SER A 581 -30.24 16.70 -29.46
N LYS A 582 -30.74 17.72 -30.16
CA LYS A 582 -30.47 19.14 -29.88
C LYS A 582 -31.19 19.61 -28.62
N TYR A 583 -32.48 19.30 -28.50
CA TYR A 583 -33.31 19.81 -27.41
C TYR A 583 -33.48 18.84 -26.25
N GLY A 584 -33.20 17.54 -26.42
CA GLY A 584 -33.34 16.54 -25.36
C GLY A 584 -32.53 16.87 -24.11
N GLY A 585 -31.26 17.29 -24.28
CA GLY A 585 -30.43 17.73 -23.17
C GLY A 585 -31.00 18.95 -22.43
N LEU A 586 -31.55 19.93 -23.17
CA LEU A 586 -32.20 21.11 -22.58
C LEU A 586 -33.46 20.77 -21.80
N VAL A 587 -34.28 19.85 -22.31
CA VAL A 587 -35.46 19.35 -21.60
C VAL A 587 -35.06 18.70 -20.28
N LEU A 588 -34.01 17.85 -20.28
CA LEU A 588 -33.52 17.23 -19.05
C LEU A 588 -32.94 18.25 -18.07
N SER A 589 -32.22 19.26 -18.57
CA SER A 589 -31.67 20.37 -17.77
C SER A 589 -32.80 21.15 -17.08
N PHE A 590 -33.86 21.48 -17.82
CA PHE A 590 -35.04 22.14 -17.31
C PHE A 590 -35.80 21.30 -16.29
N LEU A 591 -35.94 19.98 -16.54
CA LEU A 591 -36.56 19.07 -15.58
C LEU A 591 -35.75 18.94 -14.30
N SER A 592 -34.42 18.96 -14.37
CA SER A 592 -33.57 18.96 -13.18
C SER A 592 -33.84 20.19 -12.32
N LEU A 593 -33.93 21.36 -12.97
CA LEU A 593 -34.31 22.60 -12.31
C LEU A 593 -35.72 22.53 -11.72
N LEU A 594 -36.71 22.05 -12.46
CA LEU A 594 -38.10 21.98 -12.00
C LEU A 594 -38.30 21.01 -10.83
N LEU A 595 -37.72 19.81 -10.91
CA LEU A 595 -37.96 18.73 -9.95
C LEU A 595 -37.07 18.84 -8.71
N PHE A 596 -35.84 19.34 -8.84
CA PHE A 596 -34.85 19.34 -7.76
C PHE A 596 -34.31 20.73 -7.42
N ASN A 597 -34.79 21.79 -8.08
CA ASN A 597 -34.31 23.16 -7.92
C ASN A 597 -32.80 23.30 -8.15
N ARG A 598 -32.25 22.49 -9.06
CA ARG A 598 -30.83 22.46 -9.39
C ARG A 598 -30.65 22.26 -10.88
N TYR A 599 -30.01 23.24 -11.52
CA TYR A 599 -29.74 23.22 -12.95
C TYR A 599 -28.43 22.49 -13.24
N LEU A 600 -28.42 21.68 -14.30
CA LEU A 600 -27.24 21.06 -14.87
C LEU A 600 -27.22 21.36 -16.37
N SER A 601 -26.09 21.80 -16.90
CA SER A 601 -25.92 22.14 -18.30
C SER A 601 -25.82 20.93 -19.23
N ASP A 602 -25.31 19.80 -18.74
CA ASP A 602 -25.16 18.57 -19.53
C ASP A 602 -25.44 17.29 -18.73
N PRO A 603 -26.71 16.95 -18.48
CA PRO A 603 -27.10 15.79 -17.66
C PRO A 603 -26.59 14.42 -18.17
N LEU A 604 -26.35 14.31 -19.48
CA LEU A 604 -26.03 13.04 -20.16
C LEU A 604 -24.55 12.92 -20.54
N SER A 605 -23.67 13.76 -20.00
CA SER A 605 -22.23 13.60 -20.21
C SER A 605 -21.72 12.31 -19.56
N SER A 606 -20.93 11.52 -20.28
CA SER A 606 -20.41 10.24 -19.74
C SER A 606 -19.24 10.43 -18.77
N LEU A 607 -18.56 11.57 -18.82
CA LEU A 607 -17.38 11.86 -18.03
C LEU A 607 -17.77 12.47 -16.69
N LYS A 608 -17.72 11.65 -15.63
CA LYS A 608 -18.19 12.00 -14.28
C LYS A 608 -17.21 11.48 -13.22
N ALA A 609 -16.88 12.30 -12.23
CA ALA A 609 -16.05 11.92 -11.09
C ALA A 609 -16.82 12.07 -9.78
N PHE A 610 -16.59 11.14 -8.86
CA PHE A 610 -17.30 11.04 -7.60
C PHE A 610 -16.34 10.73 -6.46
N ASP A 611 -16.60 11.30 -5.29
CA ASP A 611 -16.23 10.70 -4.02
C ASP A 611 -16.84 9.28 -3.95
N ALA A 612 -16.00 8.28 -3.70
CA ALA A 612 -16.44 6.88 -3.73
C ALA A 612 -17.51 6.60 -2.66
N LYS A 613 -17.33 7.11 -1.43
CA LYS A 613 -18.27 6.88 -0.31
C LYS A 613 -19.65 7.44 -0.65
N LEU A 614 -19.69 8.64 -1.24
CA LEU A 614 -20.93 9.23 -1.72
C LEU A 614 -21.56 8.37 -2.82
N LEU A 615 -20.82 7.96 -3.85
CA LEU A 615 -21.37 7.17 -4.94
C LEU A 615 -22.02 5.86 -4.45
N HIS A 616 -21.37 5.18 -3.50
CA HIS A 616 -21.90 3.96 -2.89
C HIS A 616 -23.15 4.22 -2.03
N SER A 617 -23.25 5.37 -1.35
CA SER A 617 -24.42 5.69 -0.53
C SER A 617 -25.68 6.02 -1.35
N LEU A 618 -25.56 6.31 -2.65
CA LEU A 618 -26.69 6.61 -3.53
C LEU A 618 -27.61 5.41 -3.84
N GLN A 619 -27.17 4.18 -3.54
CA GLN A 619 -27.93 2.93 -3.75
C GLN A 619 -28.55 2.82 -5.16
N LEU A 620 -27.70 2.95 -6.18
CA LEU A 620 -28.11 2.96 -7.59
C LEU A 620 -28.63 1.58 -8.02
N VAL A 621 -29.74 1.54 -8.77
CA VAL A 621 -30.35 0.28 -9.23
C VAL A 621 -30.51 0.17 -10.76
N SER A 622 -30.46 1.27 -11.50
CA SER A 622 -30.65 1.28 -12.95
C SER A 622 -29.54 0.57 -13.72
N ASN A 623 -29.91 -0.20 -14.75
CA ASN A 623 -28.99 -1.01 -15.57
C ASN A 623 -28.67 -0.39 -16.94
N GLY A 624 -29.44 0.61 -17.38
CA GLY A 624 -29.33 1.22 -18.71
C GLY A 624 -28.72 2.63 -18.72
N MET A 625 -29.12 3.44 -19.71
CA MET A 625 -28.77 4.86 -19.77
C MET A 625 -29.52 5.70 -18.72
N ASP A 626 -30.59 5.16 -18.16
CA ASP A 626 -31.39 5.76 -17.09
C ASP A 626 -30.62 5.94 -15.78
N LEU A 627 -29.48 5.25 -15.62
CA LEU A 627 -28.56 5.43 -14.50
C LEU A 627 -28.06 6.88 -14.38
N ASP A 628 -27.80 7.58 -15.49
CA ASP A 628 -27.27 8.94 -15.45
C ASP A 628 -28.23 9.91 -14.73
N LEU A 629 -29.53 9.76 -14.97
CA LEU A 629 -30.55 10.56 -14.30
C LEU A 629 -30.87 10.06 -12.88
N GLU A 630 -30.76 8.76 -12.62
CA GLU A 630 -30.82 8.25 -11.25
C GLU A 630 -29.71 8.88 -10.40
N ILE A 631 -28.47 8.93 -10.89
CA ILE A 631 -27.34 9.57 -10.20
C ILE A 631 -27.67 11.03 -9.87
N ILE A 632 -28.12 11.81 -10.84
CA ILE A 632 -28.46 13.23 -10.62
C ILE A 632 -29.54 13.39 -9.55
N ALA A 633 -30.62 12.61 -9.66
CA ALA A 633 -31.71 12.65 -8.69
C ALA A 633 -31.22 12.30 -7.27
N ARG A 634 -30.40 11.25 -7.14
CA ARG A 634 -29.86 10.78 -5.85
C ARG A 634 -28.88 11.78 -5.22
N VAL A 635 -27.98 12.36 -6.03
CA VAL A 635 -27.03 13.39 -5.56
C VAL A 635 -27.77 14.65 -5.10
N HIS A 636 -28.85 15.04 -5.80
CA HIS A 636 -29.69 16.14 -5.35
C HIS A 636 -30.44 15.83 -4.05
N GLN A 637 -30.90 14.58 -3.89
CA GLN A 637 -31.52 14.11 -2.64
C GLN A 637 -30.54 14.05 -1.46
N SER A 638 -29.25 13.82 -1.70
CA SER A 638 -28.20 13.87 -0.66
C SER A 638 -27.74 15.30 -0.33
N ASN A 639 -28.42 16.32 -0.85
CA ASN A 639 -28.06 17.74 -0.73
C ASN A 639 -26.66 18.10 -1.26
N THR A 640 -25.98 17.21 -1.98
CA THR A 640 -24.60 17.41 -2.47
C THR A 640 -24.58 18.16 -3.80
N TYR A 641 -23.71 19.16 -3.97
CA TYR A 641 -23.61 19.92 -5.23
C TYR A 641 -22.80 19.18 -6.29
N ILE A 642 -23.21 19.34 -7.55
CA ILE A 642 -22.48 18.86 -8.71
C ILE A 642 -21.75 20.05 -9.32
N LEU A 643 -20.43 20.01 -9.36
CA LEU A 643 -19.63 20.98 -10.11
C LEU A 643 -19.59 20.56 -11.58
N GLU A 644 -19.85 21.47 -12.50
CA GLU A 644 -19.70 21.24 -13.94
C GLU A 644 -18.45 21.95 -14.47
N LEU A 645 -17.56 21.20 -15.12
CA LEU A 645 -16.33 21.74 -15.74
C LEU A 645 -16.34 21.50 -17.26
N PRO A 646 -15.83 22.44 -18.08
CA PRO A 646 -15.77 22.27 -19.54
C PRO A 646 -14.81 21.14 -19.95
N ILE A 647 -15.24 20.29 -20.87
CA ILE A 647 -14.46 19.15 -21.40
C ILE A 647 -14.41 19.13 -22.94
N ASP A 648 -13.48 18.37 -23.51
CA ASP A 648 -13.33 18.11 -24.94
C ASP A 648 -14.12 16.86 -25.36
N TYR A 649 -14.82 16.98 -26.49
CA TYR A 649 -15.70 15.93 -27.03
C TYR A 649 -15.69 15.92 -28.56
N SER A 650 -15.40 14.75 -29.14
CA SER A 650 -15.35 14.50 -30.58
C SER A 650 -16.32 13.37 -30.95
N PRO A 651 -17.57 13.68 -31.36
CA PRO A 651 -18.57 12.65 -31.59
C PRO A 651 -18.32 11.82 -32.84
N ARG A 652 -18.73 10.55 -32.78
CA ARG A 652 -18.81 9.67 -33.93
C ARG A 652 -20.11 9.87 -34.71
N THR A 653 -20.07 9.50 -35.98
CA THR A 653 -21.23 9.45 -36.88
C THR A 653 -22.08 8.19 -36.65
N LEU A 654 -23.31 8.16 -37.19
CA LEU A 654 -24.15 6.95 -37.16
C LEU A 654 -23.49 5.75 -37.87
N ALA A 655 -22.73 6.00 -38.93
CA ALA A 655 -21.99 4.97 -39.67
C ALA A 655 -20.85 4.34 -38.85
N GLU A 656 -20.32 5.08 -37.88
CA GLU A 656 -19.29 4.64 -36.93
C GLU A 656 -19.90 4.01 -35.66
N GLY A 657 -21.21 3.75 -35.66
CA GLY A 657 -21.88 2.90 -34.68
C GLY A 657 -22.48 3.62 -33.47
N LYS A 658 -22.91 4.88 -33.58
CA LYS A 658 -23.54 5.61 -32.46
C LYS A 658 -24.80 4.89 -31.93
N LYS A 659 -24.81 4.56 -30.63
CA LYS A 659 -25.78 3.63 -29.99
C LYS A 659 -26.98 4.28 -29.29
N SER A 660 -27.19 5.59 -29.43
CA SER A 660 -28.28 6.32 -28.76
C SER A 660 -29.65 6.05 -29.39
N THR A 661 -30.62 5.52 -28.62
CA THR A 661 -31.99 5.23 -29.06
C THR A 661 -33.04 6.12 -28.38
N VAL A 662 -34.16 6.38 -29.06
CA VAL A 662 -35.28 7.19 -28.52
C VAL A 662 -35.95 6.50 -27.33
N SER A 663 -36.07 5.17 -27.36
CA SER A 663 -36.61 4.38 -26.24
C SER A 663 -35.77 4.54 -24.96
N GLY A 664 -34.44 4.58 -25.09
CA GLY A 664 -33.55 4.87 -23.97
C GLY A 664 -33.78 6.26 -23.36
N GLY A 665 -34.06 7.27 -24.20
CA GLY A 665 -34.40 8.62 -23.75
C GLY A 665 -35.70 8.67 -22.93
N LEU A 666 -36.74 7.94 -23.35
CA LEU A 666 -38.02 7.86 -22.62
C LEU A 666 -37.89 7.12 -21.29
N GLN A 667 -37.13 6.02 -21.25
CA GLN A 667 -36.84 5.29 -20.01
C GLN A 667 -36.09 6.17 -19.00
N THR A 668 -35.15 6.96 -19.50
CA THR A 668 -34.36 7.91 -18.71
C THR A 668 -35.28 8.97 -18.07
N LEU A 669 -36.20 9.56 -18.86
CA LEU A 669 -37.19 10.51 -18.37
C LEU A 669 -38.12 9.92 -17.29
N TYR A 670 -38.65 8.72 -17.52
CA TYR A 670 -39.50 8.02 -16.56
C TYR A 670 -38.76 7.80 -15.22
N ARG A 671 -37.51 7.35 -15.27
CA ARG A 671 -36.70 7.11 -14.07
C ARG A 671 -36.53 8.37 -13.23
N PHE A 672 -36.27 9.50 -13.89
CA PHE A 672 -36.07 10.79 -13.20
C PHE A 672 -37.30 11.24 -12.41
N ILE A 673 -38.49 11.04 -12.98
CA ILE A 673 -39.77 11.33 -12.31
C ILE A 673 -39.99 10.36 -11.14
N VAL A 674 -39.75 9.05 -11.34
CA VAL A 674 -39.89 8.03 -10.29
C VAL A 674 -38.99 8.34 -9.08
N CYS A 675 -37.73 8.71 -9.30
CA CYS A 675 -36.83 9.04 -8.20
C CYS A 675 -37.33 10.24 -7.38
N LYS A 676 -37.97 11.24 -8.01
CA LYS A 676 -38.57 12.37 -7.30
C LYS A 676 -39.80 11.96 -6.47
N LEU A 677 -40.67 11.12 -7.02
CA LEU A 677 -41.91 10.69 -6.36
C LEU A 677 -41.65 9.66 -5.24
N PHE A 678 -40.61 8.85 -5.36
CA PHE A 678 -40.25 7.80 -4.40
C PHE A 678 -38.79 7.96 -3.94
N PRO A 679 -38.48 8.97 -3.11
CA PRO A 679 -37.13 9.16 -2.59
C PRO A 679 -36.73 8.00 -1.66
N LEU A 680 -35.50 7.50 -1.79
CA LEU A 680 -34.94 6.59 -0.77
C LEU A 680 -34.43 7.43 0.40
N LYS A 681 -34.58 6.92 1.63
CA LYS A 681 -33.86 7.46 2.78
C LYS A 681 -32.38 7.13 2.61
N ILE A 682 -31.57 8.13 2.26
CA ILE A 682 -30.12 8.01 2.22
C ILE A 682 -29.65 8.06 3.69
N SER A 683 -28.94 7.03 4.15
CA SER A 683 -28.30 7.03 5.47
C SER A 683 -27.19 8.07 5.47
N SER A 684 -27.30 9.06 6.35
CA SER A 684 -26.29 10.11 6.59
C SER A 684 -25.01 9.54 7.17
#